data_AF-A0AAV0YMU7-F1
#
_entry.id   AF-A0AAV0YMU7-F1
#
_cell.length_a   1.000
_cell.length_b   1.000
_cell.length_c   1.000
_cell.angle_alpha   90.00
_cell.angle_beta   90.00
_cell.angle_gamma   90.00
#
_symmetry.space_group_name_H-M   'P 1'
#
loop_
_entity.id
_entity.type
_entity.pdbx_description
1 polymer ?
#
loop_
_entity_poly.entity_id
_entity_poly.type
_entity_poly.pdbx_seq_one_letter_code
_entity_poly.pdbx_strand_id
1 'polypeptide(L)'
;MTSDISFEDLKNENVDLENIPIDEVFQQLKCTKEGLSSEEGEKRLQIFGPNKLEEKTESKLLKFLGFMWNPLSWVMEAAAIMAIVLANGGGKPPDWQDFTGIVVLLVINSTISFIEENNAGNAAAALMAGLAPKTKILRDGKWSEQEAEILVPGDIISIKLGDIVPADARLLEGDPLKIDQSALTGESLPVTRNPGDEVFSGSTCKQGEIEGIVIATGVHTFFGKAAHLVDSTNNVGHFQKVLTSIGNFCICSIGVGMFIELIVMYPIQNRAYRDGIDNLLVLLIGGIPIAMPTVLSVTMAIGSHRLSQQGAITKRMTAIEEMAGMDVLCSDKTGTLTLNKLSVDKNLIEVFPANMDKDSVVLYAARASRIENQDAIDASIVNMLGDPKEARAGITEVHFLPFNPVDKRTAITFIDQNGDWHRSSKGAPEQIIELCELKGETLKKAHKTIDEYAERGLRSLAVGLQTVSEKTKESAGEPWVFLGLLPLFDPPRHDSAETIRRALDLGVNVKMITGDQLAIGIETGRRLGMGTNMYPSSSLLGQSKDASIATIPIDELIEKADGFAGVFPEHKYEIVKRLQDRKHICGMTGDGVNDAPALKKADIGIAVADATDAARSASDIVLTEPGLSVIVSAVLTSRAIFQRMKNYTIYAVSITIRIVLGFLLVALIWQFDFSPFMVLIIAILNDGTIMTISKDRVKPSPVPDSWKLKEIFATGVVLGTYMALMTAAFFFIVHDTNFFTETFGVVPISDSEEHLNSALYLQVSIISQALIFVTRSRSWSFVERPGLMLLGAFIAAQMVATLIAVYAHWDFARINGVGWEWAGVIWIYSIVTYIPLDILKFLIRMGLTGSAWDNMLQNKTAFTTRKDYGKGEREAQWAQAQRTMHGLQSHEAPKNNHHNEHSEMAEQAKRRAENARLRELHTLKGHVESVVKLKGLDVETMQQHYTV
;
A
#
# COMPACT_ATOMS: atom_id res chain seq x y z
N MET A 1 -61.09 4.17 2.00
CA MET A 1 -60.83 5.01 0.81
C MET A 1 -59.32 5.22 0.77
N THR A 2 -58.60 4.29 0.17
CA THR A 2 -57.15 4.37 -0.05
C THR A 2 -56.96 5.10 -1.37
N SER A 3 -56.55 6.36 -1.30
CA SER A 3 -56.09 7.12 -2.46
C SER A 3 -54.93 6.35 -3.12
N ASP A 4 -55.00 6.13 -4.43
CA ASP A 4 -53.90 5.58 -5.21
C ASP A 4 -52.69 6.53 -5.12
N ILE A 5 -51.78 6.26 -4.19
CA ILE A 5 -50.51 7.00 -4.06
C ILE A 5 -49.68 6.73 -5.32
N SER A 6 -49.24 7.79 -5.98
CA SER A 6 -48.39 7.70 -7.17
C SER A 6 -46.92 7.49 -6.75
N PHE A 7 -46.11 6.85 -7.61
CA PHE A 7 -44.67 6.73 -7.35
C PHE A 7 -43.96 8.10 -7.30
N GLU A 8 -44.56 9.16 -7.85
CA GLU A 8 -44.08 10.54 -7.72
C GLU A 8 -44.30 11.11 -6.31
N ASP A 9 -45.38 10.73 -5.63
CA ASP A 9 -45.62 11.13 -4.23
C ASP A 9 -44.64 10.47 -3.26
N LEU A 10 -44.26 9.21 -3.54
CA LEU A 10 -43.19 8.50 -2.83
C LEU A 10 -41.82 9.15 -3.08
N LYS A 11 -41.55 9.58 -4.32
CA LYS A 11 -40.31 10.29 -4.68
C LYS A 11 -40.20 11.66 -3.99
N ASN A 12 -41.32 12.33 -3.76
CA ASN A 12 -41.38 13.61 -3.06
C ASN A 12 -41.43 13.48 -1.53
N GLU A 13 -41.29 12.27 -0.97
CA GLU A 13 -41.30 11.99 0.48
C GLU A 13 -42.55 12.51 1.22
N ASN A 14 -43.69 12.63 0.52
CA ASN A 14 -44.95 13.09 1.14
C ASN A 14 -45.59 12.02 2.06
N VAL A 15 -44.96 10.86 2.20
CA VAL A 15 -45.47 9.68 2.90
C VAL A 15 -44.40 9.19 3.87
N ASP A 16 -44.73 9.19 5.16
CA ASP A 16 -43.86 8.68 6.23
C ASP A 16 -43.89 7.14 6.25
N LEU A 17 -42.92 6.52 5.59
CA LEU A 17 -42.74 5.07 5.58
C LEU A 17 -41.95 4.55 6.79
N GLU A 18 -41.41 5.45 7.62
CA GLU A 18 -40.55 5.15 8.77
C GLU A 18 -41.41 4.68 9.95
N ASN A 19 -42.55 5.35 10.19
CA ASN A 19 -43.36 5.13 11.41
C ASN A 19 -44.62 4.27 11.24
N ILE A 20 -45.03 3.94 10.01
CA ILE A 20 -46.27 3.16 9.75
C ILE A 20 -46.11 1.65 10.01
N PRO A 21 -47.15 0.81 10.13
CA PRO A 21 -46.99 -0.64 10.25
C PRO A 21 -46.41 -1.30 8.98
N ILE A 22 -45.67 -2.43 9.11
CA ILE A 22 -45.06 -3.15 7.96
C ILE A 22 -46.09 -3.52 6.88
N ASP A 23 -47.29 -3.93 7.27
CA ASP A 23 -48.35 -4.29 6.30
C ASP A 23 -48.78 -3.10 5.44
N GLU A 24 -48.76 -1.88 6.01
CA GLU A 24 -49.02 -0.65 5.26
C GLU A 24 -47.84 -0.27 4.37
N VAL A 25 -46.59 -0.55 4.79
CA VAL A 25 -45.39 -0.39 3.95
C VAL A 25 -45.50 -1.25 2.69
N PHE A 26 -45.92 -2.51 2.80
CA PHE A 26 -46.14 -3.39 1.64
C PHE A 26 -47.20 -2.84 0.67
N GLN A 27 -48.29 -2.29 1.21
CA GLN A 27 -49.36 -1.69 0.40
C GLN A 27 -48.91 -0.41 -0.31
N GLN A 28 -48.20 0.47 0.40
CA GLN A 28 -47.75 1.75 -0.15
C GLN A 28 -46.62 1.57 -1.17
N LEU A 29 -45.67 0.69 -0.92
CA LEU A 29 -44.60 0.34 -1.87
C LEU A 29 -45.03 -0.63 -2.98
N LYS A 30 -46.31 -1.07 -2.96
CA LYS A 30 -46.89 -2.01 -3.94
C LYS A 30 -46.00 -3.23 -4.18
N CYS A 31 -45.57 -3.88 -3.10
CA CYS A 31 -44.64 -5.01 -3.12
C CYS A 31 -45.23 -6.20 -2.35
N THR A 32 -44.63 -7.38 -2.51
CA THR A 32 -45.09 -8.62 -1.87
C THR A 32 -44.00 -9.25 -1.04
N LYS A 33 -44.35 -10.16 -0.13
CA LYS A 33 -43.37 -10.93 0.67
C LYS A 33 -42.43 -11.81 -0.18
N GLU A 34 -42.78 -12.09 -1.44
CA GLU A 34 -41.92 -12.82 -2.39
C GLU A 34 -40.95 -11.92 -3.16
N GLY A 35 -40.91 -10.62 -2.83
CA GLY A 35 -40.08 -9.62 -3.49
C GLY A 35 -40.77 -8.95 -4.69
N LEU A 36 -39.97 -8.24 -5.49
CA LEU A 36 -40.39 -7.60 -6.74
C LEU A 36 -40.15 -8.51 -7.94
N SER A 37 -40.84 -8.24 -9.07
CA SER A 37 -40.46 -8.85 -10.34
C SER A 37 -39.29 -8.10 -10.99
N SER A 38 -38.48 -8.78 -11.80
CA SER A 38 -37.35 -8.13 -12.47
C SER A 38 -37.77 -6.96 -13.37
N GLU A 39 -38.90 -7.06 -14.08
CA GLU A 39 -39.43 -5.97 -14.93
C GLU A 39 -39.86 -4.75 -14.11
N GLU A 40 -40.45 -4.96 -12.93
CA GLU A 40 -40.87 -3.88 -12.04
C GLU A 40 -39.66 -3.16 -11.43
N GLY A 41 -38.61 -3.91 -11.08
CA GLY A 41 -37.33 -3.35 -10.64
C GLY A 41 -36.73 -2.38 -11.67
N GLU A 42 -36.68 -2.78 -12.94
CA GLU A 42 -36.17 -1.91 -14.02
C GLU A 42 -37.03 -0.67 -14.24
N LYS A 43 -38.36 -0.79 -14.19
CA LYS A 43 -39.27 0.36 -14.30
C LYS A 43 -39.05 1.37 -13.18
N ARG A 44 -38.93 0.89 -11.93
CA ARG A 44 -38.67 1.76 -10.77
C ARG A 44 -37.31 2.41 -10.84
N LEU A 45 -36.30 1.71 -11.36
CA LEU A 45 -34.96 2.27 -11.55
C LEU A 45 -34.98 3.47 -12.49
N GLN A 46 -35.82 3.47 -13.53
CA GLN A 46 -36.01 4.62 -14.42
C GLN A 46 -36.71 5.82 -13.74
N ILE A 47 -37.56 5.57 -12.74
CA ILE A 47 -38.35 6.60 -12.05
C ILE A 47 -37.56 7.24 -10.90
N PHE A 48 -37.00 6.41 -10.03
CA PHE A 48 -36.27 6.83 -8.82
C PHE A 48 -34.80 7.12 -9.10
N GLY A 49 -34.25 6.59 -10.19
CA GLY A 49 -32.83 6.66 -10.49
C GLY A 49 -32.02 5.59 -9.74
N PRO A 50 -30.71 5.49 -10.04
CA PRO A 50 -29.82 4.53 -9.38
C PRO A 50 -29.61 4.85 -7.90
N ASN A 51 -29.41 3.82 -7.08
CA ASN A 51 -29.01 3.93 -5.67
C ASN A 51 -27.53 4.32 -5.56
N LYS A 52 -27.23 5.56 -5.95
CA LYS A 52 -25.91 6.17 -5.89
C LYS A 52 -26.06 7.62 -5.49
N LEU A 53 -25.06 8.16 -4.80
CA LEU A 53 -25.00 9.61 -4.56
C LEU A 53 -24.74 10.32 -5.88
N GLU A 54 -25.35 11.48 -6.08
CA GLU A 54 -25.09 12.30 -7.27
C GLU A 54 -23.60 12.67 -7.34
N GLU A 55 -22.90 12.12 -8.34
CA GLU A 55 -21.56 12.57 -8.66
C GLU A 55 -21.66 13.96 -9.28
N LYS A 56 -20.94 14.94 -8.70
CA LYS A 56 -20.75 16.24 -9.36
C LYS A 56 -20.09 16.01 -10.71
N THR A 57 -20.88 16.13 -11.77
CA THR A 57 -20.38 16.05 -13.13
C THR A 57 -19.66 17.36 -13.45
N GLU A 58 -18.35 17.40 -13.22
CA GLU A 58 -17.54 18.48 -13.79
C GLU A 58 -17.56 18.35 -15.30
N SER A 59 -17.91 19.44 -15.99
CA SER A 59 -17.86 19.44 -17.45
C SER A 59 -16.42 19.17 -17.90
N LYS A 60 -16.25 18.33 -18.92
CA LYS A 60 -14.92 18.01 -19.48
C LYS A 60 -14.14 19.26 -19.88
N LEU A 61 -14.84 20.32 -20.30
CA LEU A 61 -14.24 21.61 -20.64
C LEU A 61 -13.72 22.36 -19.41
N LEU A 62 -14.49 22.39 -18.31
CA LEU A 62 -14.05 22.97 -17.04
C LEU A 62 -12.85 22.21 -16.47
N LYS A 63 -12.86 20.88 -16.56
CA LYS A 63 -11.71 20.06 -16.15
C LYS A 63 -10.47 20.36 -17.01
N PHE A 64 -10.64 20.52 -18.32
CA PHE A 64 -9.56 20.94 -19.22
C PHE A 64 -8.98 22.32 -18.84
N LEU A 65 -9.85 23.31 -18.60
CA LEU A 65 -9.45 24.66 -18.17
C LEU A 65 -8.78 24.64 -16.77
N GLY A 66 -9.19 23.73 -15.89
CA GLY A 66 -8.55 23.51 -14.60
C GLY A 66 -7.08 23.13 -14.70
N PHE A 67 -6.67 22.37 -15.73
CA PHE A 67 -5.25 22.05 -15.97
C PHE A 67 -4.41 23.28 -16.33
N MET A 68 -5.02 24.28 -16.96
CA MET A 68 -4.36 25.56 -17.24
C MET A 68 -4.20 26.42 -15.98
N TRP A 69 -4.92 26.12 -14.90
CA TRP A 69 -4.98 26.95 -13.69
C TRP A 69 -4.24 26.32 -12.50
N ASN A 70 -3.04 25.79 -12.74
CA ASN A 70 -2.16 25.33 -11.67
C ASN A 70 -1.10 26.41 -11.32
N PRO A 71 -0.47 26.39 -10.12
CA PRO A 71 0.49 27.41 -9.72
C PRO A 71 1.70 27.57 -10.67
N LEU A 72 2.13 26.50 -11.34
CA LEU A 72 3.22 26.54 -12.32
C LEU A 72 2.76 27.24 -13.61
N SER A 73 1.52 26.99 -14.05
CA SER A 73 0.89 27.65 -15.19
C SER A 73 0.68 29.14 -14.96
N TRP A 74 0.37 29.58 -13.74
CA TRP A 74 0.28 31.03 -13.43
C TRP A 74 1.60 31.75 -13.66
N VAL A 75 2.74 31.13 -13.32
CA VAL A 75 4.05 31.72 -13.57
C VAL A 75 4.35 31.76 -15.09
N MET A 76 3.93 30.74 -15.84
CA MET A 76 4.03 30.73 -17.30
C MET A 76 3.13 31.76 -17.97
N GLU A 77 1.92 31.97 -17.47
CA GLU A 77 1.02 33.02 -17.93
C GLU A 77 1.61 34.41 -17.64
N ALA A 78 2.20 34.59 -16.45
CA ALA A 78 2.95 35.80 -16.14
C ALA A 78 4.14 36.00 -17.10
N ALA A 79 4.85 34.94 -17.49
CA ALA A 79 5.92 35.00 -18.48
C ALA A 79 5.39 35.38 -19.88
N ALA A 80 4.25 34.84 -20.30
CA ALA A 80 3.60 35.20 -21.56
C ALA A 80 3.17 36.67 -21.56
N ILE A 81 2.56 37.15 -20.47
CA ILE A 81 2.19 38.56 -20.31
C ILE A 81 3.45 39.44 -20.31
N MET A 82 4.53 39.00 -19.67
CA MET A 82 5.81 39.71 -19.66
C MET A 82 6.38 39.91 -21.07
N ALA A 83 6.27 38.89 -21.92
CA ALA A 83 6.71 38.94 -23.33
C ALA A 83 5.92 39.94 -24.19
N ILE A 84 4.68 40.31 -23.81
CA ILE A 84 3.92 41.36 -24.48
C ILE A 84 4.16 42.72 -23.84
N VAL A 85 4.06 42.81 -22.51
CA VAL A 85 3.99 44.08 -21.78
C VAL A 85 5.37 44.72 -21.66
N LEU A 86 6.40 43.94 -21.27
CA LEU A 86 7.75 44.46 -21.01
C LEU A 86 8.64 44.47 -22.26
N ALA A 87 8.25 43.74 -23.31
CA ALA A 87 8.93 43.77 -24.61
C ALA A 87 8.64 45.04 -25.43
N ASN A 88 7.71 45.90 -24.98
CA ASN A 88 7.39 47.17 -25.65
C ASN A 88 8.49 48.21 -25.39
N GLY A 89 9.47 48.29 -26.30
CA GLY A 89 10.55 49.26 -26.21
C GLY A 89 11.65 49.08 -27.25
N GLY A 90 12.54 50.06 -27.39
CA GLY A 90 13.74 49.96 -28.24
C GLY A 90 13.49 49.96 -29.76
N GLY A 91 12.30 50.33 -30.23
CA GLY A 91 11.98 50.43 -31.67
C GLY A 91 11.67 49.10 -32.37
N LYS A 92 11.54 47.99 -31.62
CA LYS A 92 11.11 46.67 -32.12
C LYS A 92 9.65 46.39 -31.68
N PRO A 93 8.87 45.64 -32.48
CA PRO A 93 7.56 45.16 -32.05
C PRO A 93 7.69 44.20 -30.85
N PRO A 94 6.64 44.05 -30.02
CA PRO A 94 6.61 43.05 -28.95
C PRO A 94 6.71 41.62 -29.51
N ASP A 95 7.24 40.70 -28.70
CA ASP A 95 7.49 39.30 -29.10
C ASP A 95 6.20 38.48 -29.13
N TRP A 96 5.33 38.78 -30.08
CA TRP A 96 4.10 38.03 -30.32
C TRP A 96 4.36 36.56 -30.61
N GLN A 97 5.51 36.25 -31.21
CA GLN A 97 5.94 34.88 -31.49
C GLN A 97 6.19 34.09 -30.20
N ASP A 98 6.89 34.68 -29.22
CA ASP A 98 7.16 34.03 -27.94
C ASP A 98 5.89 33.90 -27.11
N PHE A 99 5.05 34.94 -27.07
CA PHE A 99 3.72 34.85 -26.43
C PHE A 99 2.89 33.71 -27.02
N THR A 100 2.76 33.68 -28.34
CA THR A 100 1.98 32.64 -29.05
C THR A 100 2.58 31.27 -28.79
N GLY A 101 3.92 31.18 -28.79
CA GLY A 101 4.65 29.95 -28.47
C GLY A 101 4.38 29.43 -27.05
N ILE A 102 4.42 30.30 -26.05
CA ILE A 102 4.12 29.94 -24.65
C ILE A 102 2.67 29.48 -24.51
N VAL A 103 1.72 30.20 -25.12
CA VAL A 103 0.31 29.80 -25.11
C VAL A 103 0.11 28.44 -25.79
N VAL A 104 0.76 28.20 -26.92
CA VAL A 104 0.72 26.89 -27.62
C VAL A 104 1.33 25.79 -26.75
N LEU A 105 2.44 26.04 -26.06
CA LEU A 105 3.04 25.09 -25.11
C LEU A 105 2.05 24.76 -23.98
N LEU A 106 1.41 25.77 -23.39
CA LEU A 106 0.40 25.55 -22.34
C LEU A 106 -0.78 24.71 -22.87
N VAL A 107 -1.29 25.01 -24.07
CA VAL A 107 -2.37 24.24 -24.70
C VAL A 107 -1.95 22.80 -24.98
N ILE A 108 -0.75 22.57 -25.52
CA ILE A 108 -0.22 21.22 -25.75
C ILE A 108 -0.11 20.46 -24.43
N ASN A 109 0.49 21.07 -23.41
CA ASN A 109 0.68 20.45 -22.10
C ASN A 109 -0.66 20.14 -21.43
N SER A 110 -1.63 21.06 -21.45
CA SER A 110 -2.99 20.82 -20.94
C SER A 110 -3.73 19.74 -21.72
N THR A 111 -3.54 19.66 -23.05
CA THR A 111 -4.14 18.61 -23.89
C THR A 111 -3.59 17.24 -23.55
N ILE A 112 -2.26 17.10 -23.47
CA ILE A 112 -1.62 15.85 -23.06
C ILE A 112 -2.07 15.46 -21.65
N SER A 113 -2.09 16.43 -20.73
CA SER A 113 -2.51 16.20 -19.34
C SER A 113 -3.96 15.74 -19.25
N PHE A 114 -4.87 16.38 -19.98
CA PHE A 114 -6.28 16.02 -20.01
C PHE A 114 -6.51 14.63 -20.61
N ILE A 115 -5.88 14.31 -21.74
CA ILE A 115 -6.02 13.00 -22.39
C ILE A 115 -5.50 11.89 -21.48
N GLU A 116 -4.31 12.06 -20.93
CA GLU A 116 -3.69 11.03 -20.09
C GLU A 116 -4.42 10.87 -18.76
N GLU A 117 -4.86 11.97 -18.12
CA GLU A 117 -5.63 11.87 -16.88
C GLU A 117 -7.03 11.28 -17.13
N ASN A 118 -7.67 11.58 -18.26
CA ASN A 118 -8.95 10.97 -18.60
C ASN A 118 -8.80 9.48 -18.91
N ASN A 119 -7.73 9.07 -19.61
CA ASN A 119 -7.43 7.65 -19.85
C ASN A 119 -7.13 6.91 -18.53
N ALA A 120 -6.33 7.53 -17.66
CA ALA A 120 -6.07 7.07 -16.30
C ALA A 120 -7.37 6.94 -15.48
N GLY A 121 -8.24 7.94 -15.55
CA GLY A 121 -9.53 7.98 -14.86
C GLY A 121 -10.48 6.88 -15.34
N ASN A 122 -10.57 6.65 -16.65
CA ASN A 122 -11.38 5.57 -17.21
C ASN A 122 -10.87 4.19 -16.77
N ALA A 123 -9.55 3.99 -16.76
CA ALA A 123 -8.96 2.76 -16.25
C ALA A 123 -9.28 2.57 -14.76
N ALA A 124 -9.15 3.63 -13.94
CA ALA A 124 -9.48 3.59 -12.52
C ALA A 124 -10.98 3.35 -12.28
N ALA A 125 -11.88 3.93 -13.07
CA ALA A 125 -13.32 3.72 -12.96
C ALA A 125 -13.71 2.26 -13.21
N ALA A 126 -13.09 1.60 -14.21
CA ALA A 126 -13.28 0.17 -14.44
C ALA A 126 -12.80 -0.69 -13.25
N LEU A 127 -11.76 -0.25 -12.54
CA LEU A 127 -11.30 -0.92 -11.31
C LEU A 127 -12.26 -0.70 -10.13
N MET A 128 -12.78 0.52 -9.98
CA MET A 128 -13.74 0.86 -8.93
C MET A 128 -15.08 0.15 -9.12
N ALA A 129 -15.50 -0.11 -10.37
CA ALA A 129 -16.68 -0.92 -10.64
C ALA A 129 -16.57 -2.34 -10.04
N GLY A 130 -15.37 -2.93 -10.04
CA GLY A 130 -15.12 -4.22 -9.39
C GLY A 130 -15.20 -4.19 -7.85
N LEU A 131 -15.19 -2.99 -7.25
CA LEU A 131 -15.35 -2.75 -5.82
C LEU A 131 -16.74 -2.21 -5.45
N ALA A 132 -17.65 -2.10 -6.42
CA ALA A 132 -19.00 -1.61 -6.16
C ALA A 132 -19.67 -2.48 -5.08
N PRO A 133 -20.34 -1.87 -4.08
CA PRO A 133 -21.05 -2.62 -3.05
C PRO A 133 -22.06 -3.56 -3.71
N LYS A 134 -22.11 -4.80 -3.25
CA LYS A 134 -23.10 -5.78 -3.70
C LYS A 134 -24.12 -6.01 -2.61
N THR A 135 -25.32 -6.40 -3.01
CA THR A 135 -26.39 -6.73 -2.08
C THR A 135 -27.17 -7.93 -2.60
N LYS A 136 -27.65 -8.75 -1.66
CA LYS A 136 -28.53 -9.89 -1.95
C LYS A 136 -29.96 -9.38 -1.99
N ILE A 137 -30.56 -9.44 -3.17
CA ILE A 137 -31.94 -9.05 -3.44
C ILE A 137 -32.80 -10.27 -3.74
N LEU A 138 -34.05 -10.22 -3.29
CA LEU A 138 -35.08 -11.20 -3.64
C LEU A 138 -35.94 -10.63 -4.78
N ARG A 139 -35.73 -11.17 -5.99
CA ARG A 139 -36.55 -10.85 -7.18
C ARG A 139 -37.04 -12.13 -7.85
N ASP A 140 -38.28 -12.12 -8.36
CA ASP A 140 -38.94 -13.29 -8.96
C ASP A 140 -38.92 -14.55 -8.04
N GLY A 141 -39.01 -14.33 -6.72
CA GLY A 141 -38.94 -15.40 -5.71
C GLY A 141 -37.56 -16.08 -5.57
N LYS A 142 -36.50 -15.52 -6.18
CA LYS A 142 -35.13 -16.05 -6.10
C LYS A 142 -34.17 -15.02 -5.52
N TRP A 143 -33.33 -15.49 -4.60
CA TRP A 143 -32.21 -14.71 -4.09
C TRP A 143 -31.10 -14.62 -5.14
N SER A 144 -30.73 -13.38 -5.48
CA SER A 144 -29.61 -13.10 -6.38
C SER A 144 -28.74 -11.98 -5.79
N GLU A 145 -27.44 -12.06 -6.03
CA GLU A 145 -26.49 -11.02 -5.62
C GLU A 145 -26.25 -10.06 -6.79
N GLN A 146 -26.58 -8.79 -6.59
CA GLN A 146 -26.46 -7.75 -7.61
C GLN A 146 -25.76 -6.50 -7.04
N GLU A 147 -25.39 -5.57 -7.93
CA GLU A 147 -24.79 -4.30 -7.52
C GLU A 147 -25.79 -3.44 -6.75
N ALA A 148 -25.35 -2.79 -5.67
CA ALA A 148 -26.22 -1.97 -4.84
C ALA A 148 -26.80 -0.78 -5.59
N GLU A 149 -26.20 -0.36 -6.72
CA GLU A 149 -26.68 0.74 -7.57
C GLU A 149 -28.04 0.47 -8.21
N ILE A 150 -28.38 -0.80 -8.48
CA ILE A 150 -29.64 -1.18 -9.13
C ILE A 150 -30.82 -1.36 -8.15
N LEU A 151 -30.56 -1.11 -6.87
CA LEU A 151 -31.54 -1.27 -5.80
C LEU A 151 -32.59 -0.18 -5.89
N VAL A 152 -33.86 -0.54 -5.73
CA VAL A 152 -34.98 0.40 -5.81
C VAL A 152 -35.88 0.31 -4.58
N PRO A 153 -36.63 1.38 -4.25
CA PRO A 153 -37.64 1.32 -3.18
C PRO A 153 -38.65 0.18 -3.41
N GLY A 154 -38.83 -0.65 -2.39
CA GLY A 154 -39.67 -1.85 -2.41
C GLY A 154 -38.95 -3.17 -2.69
N ASP A 155 -37.65 -3.16 -3.01
CA ASP A 155 -36.85 -4.40 -3.05
C ASP A 155 -36.73 -5.01 -1.65
N ILE A 156 -36.73 -6.34 -1.57
CA ILE A 156 -36.40 -7.07 -0.35
C ILE A 156 -34.92 -7.46 -0.40
N ILE A 157 -34.19 -7.08 0.64
CA ILE A 157 -32.77 -7.35 0.82
C ILE A 157 -32.52 -8.27 2.03
N SER A 158 -31.47 -9.07 1.96
CA SER A 158 -30.97 -9.84 3.11
C SER A 158 -29.75 -9.12 3.68
N ILE A 159 -29.79 -8.81 4.99
CA ILE A 159 -28.69 -8.15 5.71
C ILE A 159 -28.05 -9.19 6.63
N LYS A 160 -26.78 -9.51 6.37
CA LYS A 160 -26.00 -10.47 7.16
C LYS A 160 -24.97 -9.75 8.01
N LEU A 161 -24.38 -10.48 8.96
CA LEU A 161 -23.25 -10.00 9.74
C LEU A 161 -22.11 -9.56 8.82
N GLY A 162 -21.73 -8.29 8.94
CA GLY A 162 -20.64 -7.68 8.19
C GLY A 162 -21.00 -6.99 6.89
N ASP A 163 -22.26 -7.12 6.46
CA ASP A 163 -22.76 -6.37 5.32
C ASP A 163 -22.87 -4.88 5.69
N ILE A 164 -22.58 -4.04 4.70
CA ILE A 164 -22.93 -2.62 4.75
C ILE A 164 -24.38 -2.53 4.26
N VAL A 165 -25.22 -1.87 5.06
CA VAL A 165 -26.61 -1.63 4.68
C VAL A 165 -26.63 -0.73 3.43
N PRO A 166 -27.15 -1.21 2.28
CA PRO A 166 -26.98 -0.55 0.98
C PRO A 166 -27.89 0.66 0.76
N ALA A 167 -29.01 0.70 1.47
CA ALA A 167 -30.07 1.70 1.35
C ALA A 167 -30.84 1.75 2.66
N ASP A 168 -31.62 2.80 2.90
CA ASP A 168 -32.49 2.83 4.07
C ASP A 168 -33.53 1.72 3.89
N ALA A 169 -33.69 0.88 4.91
CA ALA A 169 -34.54 -0.30 4.85
C ALA A 169 -35.30 -0.51 6.16
N ARG A 170 -36.39 -1.25 6.07
CA ARG A 170 -37.22 -1.60 7.21
C ARG A 170 -37.19 -3.09 7.44
N LEU A 171 -36.92 -3.49 8.68
CA LEU A 171 -36.70 -4.88 9.03
C LEU A 171 -38.00 -5.68 9.00
N LEU A 172 -37.94 -6.86 8.41
CA LEU A 172 -39.03 -7.83 8.36
C LEU A 172 -38.99 -8.73 9.61
N GLU A 173 -39.54 -9.94 9.52
CA GLU A 173 -39.60 -10.91 10.61
C GLU A 173 -38.21 -11.56 10.85
N GLY A 174 -37.81 -11.76 12.11
CA GLY A 174 -36.53 -12.38 12.46
C GLY A 174 -36.05 -12.05 13.87
N ASP A 175 -34.85 -12.51 14.22
CA ASP A 175 -34.17 -12.14 15.45
C ASP A 175 -33.64 -10.69 15.36
N PRO A 176 -33.59 -9.92 16.47
CA PRO A 176 -33.04 -8.57 16.47
C PRO A 176 -31.58 -8.55 16.00
N LEU A 177 -31.25 -7.57 15.17
CA LEU A 177 -29.88 -7.34 14.72
C LEU A 177 -29.23 -6.19 15.50
N LYS A 178 -27.90 -6.18 15.59
CA LYS A 178 -27.15 -5.02 16.09
C LYS A 178 -26.44 -4.32 14.95
N ILE A 179 -26.67 -3.03 14.85
CA ILE A 179 -26.15 -2.18 13.79
C ILE A 179 -25.21 -1.14 14.39
N ASP A 180 -24.04 -1.02 13.78
CA ASP A 180 -23.12 0.07 14.03
C ASP A 180 -23.50 1.26 13.14
N GLN A 181 -23.99 2.32 13.79
CA GLN A 181 -24.35 3.59 13.17
C GLN A 181 -23.29 4.67 13.44
N SER A 182 -22.10 4.30 13.92
CA SER A 182 -21.04 5.26 14.30
C SER A 182 -20.62 6.18 13.15
N ALA A 183 -20.70 5.70 11.90
CA ALA A 183 -20.42 6.50 10.72
C ALA A 183 -21.44 7.64 10.49
N LEU A 184 -22.66 7.48 11.01
CA LEU A 184 -23.80 8.39 10.81
C LEU A 184 -24.03 9.29 12.03
N THR A 185 -24.07 8.71 13.23
CA THR A 185 -24.42 9.40 14.47
C THR A 185 -23.20 9.83 15.27
N GLY A 186 -22.02 9.25 14.98
CA GLY A 186 -20.81 9.40 15.79
C GLY A 186 -20.80 8.58 17.08
N GLU A 187 -21.89 7.87 17.40
CA GLU A 187 -21.98 7.03 18.60
C GLU A 187 -21.34 5.66 18.34
N SER A 188 -20.40 5.27 19.20
CA SER A 188 -19.56 4.08 18.97
C SER A 188 -20.23 2.76 19.38
N LEU A 189 -21.34 2.81 20.13
CA LEU A 189 -22.02 1.61 20.60
C LEU A 189 -23.04 1.14 19.56
N PRO A 190 -23.00 -0.15 19.16
CA PRO A 190 -23.97 -0.68 18.21
C PRO A 190 -25.37 -0.72 18.84
N VAL A 191 -26.35 -0.25 18.08
CA VAL A 191 -27.76 -0.16 18.48
C VAL A 191 -28.47 -1.45 18.10
N THR A 192 -29.32 -1.97 18.98
CA THR A 192 -30.16 -3.14 18.68
C THR A 192 -31.41 -2.68 17.95
N ARG A 193 -31.73 -3.31 16.82
CA ARG A 193 -32.89 -3.03 15.97
C ARG A 193 -33.74 -4.29 15.87
N ASN A 194 -35.03 -4.15 16.10
CA ASN A 194 -36.00 -5.23 16.11
C ASN A 194 -36.77 -5.29 14.78
N PRO A 195 -37.47 -6.39 14.49
CA PRO A 195 -38.46 -6.46 13.42
C PRO A 195 -39.39 -5.24 13.40
N GLY A 196 -39.51 -4.59 12.26
CA GLY A 196 -40.30 -3.37 12.07
C GLY A 196 -39.57 -2.05 12.31
N ASP A 197 -38.37 -2.08 12.91
CA ASP A 197 -37.51 -0.90 13.03
C ASP A 197 -36.84 -0.59 11.68
N GLU A 198 -36.46 0.68 11.51
CA GLU A 198 -35.67 1.14 10.37
C GLU A 198 -34.16 0.93 10.57
N VAL A 199 -33.45 0.82 9.44
CA VAL A 199 -32.00 0.72 9.35
C VAL A 199 -31.51 1.67 8.26
N PHE A 200 -30.37 2.33 8.50
CA PHE A 200 -29.88 3.38 7.62
C PHE A 200 -28.75 2.90 6.70
N SER A 201 -28.73 3.43 5.48
CA SER A 201 -27.65 3.26 4.51
C SER A 201 -26.30 3.66 5.10
N GLY A 202 -25.25 2.88 4.79
CA GLY A 202 -23.90 3.09 5.30
C GLY A 202 -23.66 2.56 6.71
N SER A 203 -24.69 2.11 7.42
CA SER A 203 -24.53 1.39 8.68
C SER A 203 -23.96 -0.01 8.45
N THR A 204 -23.25 -0.56 9.43
CA THR A 204 -22.67 -1.91 9.33
C THR A 204 -23.37 -2.87 10.29
N CYS A 205 -23.80 -4.04 9.79
CA CYS A 205 -24.35 -5.07 10.65
C CYS A 205 -23.24 -5.73 11.47
N LYS A 206 -23.31 -5.63 12.81
CA LYS A 206 -22.33 -6.24 13.73
C LYS A 206 -22.77 -7.60 14.25
N GLN A 207 -24.08 -7.82 14.41
CA GLN A 207 -24.65 -9.07 14.93
C GLN A 207 -26.02 -9.33 14.31
N GLY A 208 -26.36 -10.60 14.13
CA GLY A 208 -27.65 -11.04 13.60
C GLY A 208 -27.68 -11.12 12.08
N GLU A 209 -28.79 -11.64 11.58
CA GLU A 209 -29.14 -11.72 10.16
C GLU A 209 -30.65 -11.56 10.07
N ILE A 210 -31.10 -10.65 9.22
CA ILE A 210 -32.52 -10.38 9.05
C ILE A 210 -32.78 -9.82 7.65
N GLU A 211 -34.00 -10.04 7.16
CA GLU A 211 -34.47 -9.50 5.89
C GLU A 211 -35.05 -8.11 6.10
N GLY A 212 -34.96 -7.25 5.09
CA GLY A 212 -35.50 -5.90 5.14
C GLY A 212 -36.05 -5.44 3.80
N ILE A 213 -37.03 -4.55 3.83
CA ILE A 213 -37.58 -3.90 2.64
C ILE A 213 -36.97 -2.52 2.47
N VAL A 214 -36.49 -2.20 1.27
CA VAL A 214 -35.88 -0.91 0.96
C VAL A 214 -36.95 0.18 0.93
N ILE A 215 -36.74 1.24 1.69
CA ILE A 215 -37.66 2.38 1.81
C ILE A 215 -37.17 3.58 0.99
N ALA A 216 -35.88 3.90 1.06
CA ALA A 216 -35.28 5.02 0.34
C ALA A 216 -33.89 4.67 -0.21
N THR A 217 -33.54 5.24 -1.36
CA THR A 217 -32.30 4.94 -2.10
C THR A 217 -31.53 6.22 -2.47
N GLY A 218 -30.21 6.11 -2.62
CA GLY A 218 -29.32 7.16 -3.12
C GLY A 218 -29.36 8.42 -2.26
N VAL A 219 -29.60 9.57 -2.90
CA VAL A 219 -29.67 10.89 -2.25
C VAL A 219 -30.80 11.00 -1.23
N HIS A 220 -31.86 10.21 -1.37
CA HIS A 220 -33.02 10.25 -0.47
C HIS A 220 -32.78 9.56 0.87
N THR A 221 -31.71 8.77 0.98
CA THR A 221 -31.32 8.16 2.25
C THR A 221 -30.91 9.22 3.28
N PHE A 222 -31.02 8.89 4.57
CA PHE A 222 -30.53 9.76 5.64
C PHE A 222 -29.04 10.11 5.44
N PHE A 223 -28.22 9.11 5.05
CA PHE A 223 -26.81 9.31 4.72
C PHE A 223 -26.63 10.25 3.53
N GLY A 224 -27.39 10.05 2.45
CA GLY A 224 -27.29 10.87 1.24
C GLY A 224 -27.63 12.33 1.47
N LYS A 225 -28.68 12.60 2.26
CA LYS A 225 -29.04 13.95 2.71
C LYS A 225 -27.92 14.62 3.51
N ALA A 226 -27.32 13.88 4.45
CA ALA A 226 -26.20 14.38 5.24
C ALA A 226 -24.94 14.61 4.38
N ALA A 227 -24.61 13.68 3.48
CA ALA A 227 -23.44 13.78 2.60
C ALA A 227 -23.53 15.00 1.66
N HIS A 228 -24.72 15.30 1.12
CA HIS A 228 -24.95 16.48 0.29
C HIS A 228 -24.67 17.80 1.04
N LEU A 229 -24.80 17.82 2.38
CA LEU A 229 -24.53 19.00 3.22
C LEU A 229 -23.04 19.16 3.58
N VAL A 230 -22.23 18.09 3.52
CA VAL A 230 -20.84 18.04 4.04
C VAL A 230 -19.77 18.20 2.95
N ASP A 231 -20.17 18.42 1.69
CA ASP A 231 -19.33 18.43 0.47
C ASP A 231 -18.35 19.62 0.34
N SER A 232 -17.73 20.06 1.45
CA SER A 232 -16.81 21.20 1.52
C SER A 232 -15.52 20.96 2.33
N THR A 233 -15.20 19.71 2.71
CA THR A 233 -14.02 19.42 3.56
C THR A 233 -12.82 18.90 2.75
N ASN A 234 -12.18 19.77 1.96
CA ASN A 234 -10.95 19.39 1.23
C ASN A 234 -9.69 19.52 2.10
N ASN A 235 -9.31 18.43 2.78
CA ASN A 235 -7.97 18.28 3.34
C ASN A 235 -6.96 17.95 2.23
N VAL A 236 -5.90 18.75 2.12
CA VAL A 236 -4.85 18.55 1.10
C VAL A 236 -4.01 17.31 1.42
N GLY A 237 -4.00 16.32 0.51
CA GLY A 237 -3.27 15.05 0.67
C GLY A 237 -1.75 15.21 0.76
N HIS A 238 -1.05 14.23 1.37
CA HIS A 238 0.41 14.23 1.55
C HIS A 238 1.17 14.39 0.23
N PHE A 239 0.79 13.61 -0.78
CA PHE A 239 1.38 13.68 -2.11
C PHE A 239 1.28 15.08 -2.75
N GLN A 240 0.13 15.75 -2.63
CA GLN A 240 -0.06 17.10 -3.12
C GLN A 240 0.90 18.08 -2.42
N LYS A 241 1.10 17.95 -1.09
CA LYS A 241 2.06 18.77 -0.33
C LYS A 241 3.50 18.56 -0.81
N VAL A 242 3.87 17.31 -1.10
CA VAL A 242 5.19 16.96 -1.65
C VAL A 242 5.37 17.60 -3.02
N LEU A 243 4.40 17.48 -3.91
CA LEU A 243 4.41 18.09 -5.24
C LEU A 243 4.55 19.61 -5.18
N THR A 244 3.78 20.28 -4.33
CA THR A 244 3.89 21.73 -4.09
C THR A 244 5.27 22.10 -3.55
N SER A 245 5.87 21.29 -2.68
CA SER A 245 7.21 21.55 -2.13
C SER A 245 8.30 21.49 -3.21
N ILE A 246 8.19 20.54 -4.14
CA ILE A 246 9.10 20.43 -5.29
C ILE A 246 8.90 21.61 -6.26
N GLY A 247 7.64 21.95 -6.57
CA GLY A 247 7.32 23.12 -7.41
C GLY A 247 7.86 24.41 -6.82
N ASN A 248 7.66 24.63 -5.52
CA ASN A 248 8.20 25.78 -4.80
C ASN A 248 9.72 25.85 -4.86
N PHE A 249 10.43 24.72 -4.71
CA PHE A 249 11.89 24.69 -4.85
C PHE A 249 12.35 25.18 -6.24
N CYS A 250 11.66 24.75 -7.29
CA CYS A 250 11.96 25.16 -8.67
C CYS A 250 11.69 26.66 -8.86
N ILE A 251 10.52 27.14 -8.42
CA ILE A 251 10.15 28.57 -8.49
C ILE A 251 11.15 29.43 -7.71
N CYS A 252 11.55 29.02 -6.50
CA CYS A 252 12.56 29.75 -5.72
C CYS A 252 13.92 29.79 -6.44
N SER A 253 14.34 28.70 -7.09
CA SER A 253 15.60 28.66 -7.85
C SER A 253 15.58 29.66 -9.01
N ILE A 254 14.47 29.73 -9.75
CA ILE A 254 14.26 30.71 -10.83
C ILE A 254 14.25 32.14 -10.27
N GLY A 255 13.51 32.38 -9.18
CA GLY A 255 13.44 33.70 -8.55
C GLY A 255 14.81 34.21 -8.08
N VAL A 256 15.64 33.33 -7.52
CA VAL A 256 17.03 33.65 -7.17
C VAL A 256 17.87 33.96 -8.41
N GLY A 257 17.76 33.14 -9.47
CA GLY A 257 18.46 33.38 -10.74
C GLY A 257 18.10 34.74 -11.34
N MET A 258 16.81 35.02 -11.50
CA MET A 258 16.31 36.31 -12.01
C MET A 258 16.77 37.48 -11.14
N PHE A 259 16.74 37.35 -9.81
CA PHE A 259 17.20 38.40 -8.92
C PHE A 259 18.69 38.71 -9.10
N ILE A 260 19.52 37.69 -9.28
CA ILE A 260 20.96 37.85 -9.57
C ILE A 260 21.15 38.54 -10.92
N GLU A 261 20.43 38.13 -11.97
CA GLU A 261 20.50 38.78 -13.29
C GLU A 261 20.13 40.25 -13.23
N LEU A 262 19.02 40.60 -12.58
CA LEU A 262 18.57 41.98 -12.42
C LEU A 262 19.63 42.86 -11.73
N ILE A 263 20.29 42.34 -10.69
CA ILE A 263 21.32 43.07 -9.95
C ILE A 263 22.63 43.19 -10.73
N VAL A 264 23.00 42.22 -11.57
CA VAL A 264 24.26 42.30 -12.30
C VAL A 264 24.09 43.03 -13.63
N MET A 265 23.04 42.74 -14.39
CA MET A 265 22.87 43.25 -15.75
C MET A 265 22.56 44.75 -15.78
N TYR A 266 21.68 45.24 -14.90
CA TYR A 266 21.23 46.64 -14.97
C TYR A 266 22.19 47.62 -14.29
N PRO A 267 22.52 47.51 -12.99
CA PRO A 267 23.35 48.52 -12.34
C PRO A 267 24.86 48.30 -12.58
N ILE A 268 25.34 47.08 -12.82
CA ILE A 268 26.79 46.81 -13.02
C ILE A 268 27.16 46.86 -14.51
N GLN A 269 26.45 46.11 -15.35
CA GLN A 269 26.79 46.00 -16.78
C GLN A 269 26.13 47.08 -17.66
N ASN A 270 25.17 47.86 -17.12
CA ASN A 270 24.41 48.88 -17.84
C ASN A 270 23.80 48.38 -19.17
N ARG A 271 23.30 47.14 -19.17
CA ARG A 271 22.68 46.52 -20.34
C ARG A 271 21.34 47.17 -20.68
N ALA A 272 20.95 47.08 -21.95
CA ALA A 272 19.67 47.60 -22.40
C ALA A 272 18.52 46.86 -21.70
N TYR A 273 17.47 47.61 -21.36
CA TYR A 273 16.28 47.05 -20.70
C TYR A 273 15.68 45.87 -21.46
N ARG A 274 15.67 45.95 -22.80
CA ARG A 274 15.03 44.95 -23.64
C ARG A 274 15.73 43.59 -23.63
N ASP A 275 17.06 43.59 -23.74
CA ASP A 275 17.86 42.36 -23.76
C ASP A 275 17.84 41.67 -22.39
N GLY A 276 17.69 42.46 -21.31
CA GLY A 276 17.42 41.94 -19.97
C GLY A 276 16.11 41.16 -19.86
N ILE A 277 15.06 41.54 -20.59
CA ILE A 277 13.77 40.81 -20.56
C ILE A 277 13.89 39.43 -21.23
N ASP A 278 14.67 39.31 -22.30
CA ASP A 278 14.84 38.03 -23.00
C ASP A 278 15.51 36.98 -22.10
N ASN A 279 16.53 37.37 -21.33
CA ASN A 279 17.17 36.45 -20.37
C ASN A 279 16.22 36.03 -19.25
N LEU A 280 15.41 36.96 -18.73
CA LEU A 280 14.37 36.64 -17.75
C LEU A 280 13.32 35.67 -18.32
N LEU A 281 12.94 35.82 -19.60
CA LEU A 281 12.03 34.89 -20.29
C LEU A 281 12.65 33.50 -20.44
N VAL A 282 13.93 33.41 -20.78
CA VAL A 282 14.68 32.13 -20.86
C VAL A 282 14.62 31.38 -19.53
N LEU A 283 14.86 32.07 -18.41
CA LEU A 283 14.80 31.49 -17.07
C LEU A 283 13.40 31.00 -16.70
N LEU A 284 12.36 31.77 -17.05
CA LEU A 284 10.97 31.41 -16.76
C LEU A 284 10.51 30.20 -17.60
N ILE A 285 10.68 30.26 -18.93
CA ILE A 285 10.17 29.23 -19.85
C ILE A 285 10.86 27.89 -19.62
N GLY A 286 12.19 27.89 -19.49
CA GLY A 286 12.94 26.64 -19.36
C GLY A 286 13.09 26.15 -17.92
N GLY A 287 12.94 27.03 -16.93
CA GLY A 287 13.09 26.68 -15.52
C GLY A 287 11.88 25.94 -14.96
N ILE A 288 10.68 26.19 -15.47
CA ILE A 288 9.42 25.70 -14.87
C ILE A 288 9.09 24.29 -15.36
N PRO A 289 9.04 23.28 -14.47
CA PRO A 289 8.73 21.91 -14.87
C PRO A 289 7.21 21.67 -14.94
N ILE A 290 6.53 22.26 -15.95
CA ILE A 290 5.06 22.24 -16.10
C ILE A 290 4.51 20.80 -16.15
N ALA A 291 5.20 19.89 -16.86
CA ALA A 291 4.76 18.50 -17.00
C ALA A 291 4.83 17.68 -15.69
N MET A 292 5.40 18.20 -14.60
CA MET A 292 5.67 17.43 -13.40
C MET A 292 4.44 16.84 -12.70
N PRO A 293 3.38 17.62 -12.38
CA PRO A 293 2.16 17.09 -11.79
C PRO A 293 1.55 15.96 -12.62
N THR A 294 1.46 16.18 -13.92
CA THR A 294 0.86 15.24 -14.87
C THR A 294 1.63 13.93 -14.94
N VAL A 295 2.96 13.97 -15.11
CA VAL A 295 3.78 12.76 -15.21
C VAL A 295 3.68 11.91 -13.95
N LEU A 296 3.69 12.54 -12.77
CA LEU A 296 3.56 11.80 -11.50
C LEU A 296 2.17 11.18 -11.34
N SER A 297 1.10 11.94 -11.65
CA SER A 297 -0.29 11.46 -11.62
C SER A 297 -0.51 10.26 -12.56
N VAL A 298 -0.07 10.38 -13.82
CA VAL A 298 -0.17 9.31 -14.83
C VAL A 298 0.65 8.09 -14.43
N THR A 299 1.83 8.30 -13.84
CA THR A 299 2.67 7.19 -13.35
C THR A 299 1.98 6.41 -12.23
N MET A 300 1.29 7.09 -11.30
CA MET A 300 0.47 6.44 -10.28
C MET A 300 -0.71 5.68 -10.89
N ALA A 301 -1.39 6.27 -11.88
CA ALA A 301 -2.52 5.62 -12.55
C ALA A 301 -2.14 4.34 -13.30
N ILE A 302 -1.07 4.39 -14.09
CA ILE A 302 -0.51 3.19 -14.74
C ILE A 302 -0.07 2.18 -13.68
N GLY A 303 0.47 2.66 -12.56
CA GLY A 303 0.86 1.85 -11.42
C GLY A 303 -0.30 1.08 -10.79
N SER A 304 -1.39 1.79 -10.49
CA SER A 304 -2.65 1.22 -9.97
C SER A 304 -3.23 0.18 -10.91
N HIS A 305 -3.25 0.47 -12.22
CA HIS A 305 -3.70 -0.49 -13.22
C HIS A 305 -2.83 -1.77 -13.23
N ARG A 306 -1.51 -1.64 -13.12
CA ARG A 306 -0.61 -2.81 -13.01
C ARG A 306 -0.82 -3.60 -11.72
N LEU A 307 -1.09 -2.93 -10.59
CA LEU A 307 -1.40 -3.60 -9.32
C LEU A 307 -2.70 -4.39 -9.44
N SER A 308 -3.72 -3.84 -10.09
CA SER A 308 -4.97 -4.57 -10.31
C SER A 308 -4.77 -5.81 -11.17
N GLN A 309 -3.95 -5.74 -12.22
CA GLN A 309 -3.59 -6.92 -13.02
C GLN A 309 -2.84 -8.00 -12.22
N GLN A 310 -2.22 -7.62 -11.10
CA GLN A 310 -1.56 -8.54 -10.14
C GLN A 310 -2.48 -8.93 -8.98
N GLY A 311 -3.76 -8.61 -9.06
CA GLY A 311 -4.75 -8.98 -8.06
C GLY A 311 -4.89 -8.02 -6.88
N ALA A 312 -4.33 -6.80 -6.93
CA ALA A 312 -4.45 -5.78 -5.88
C ALA A 312 -5.06 -4.48 -6.40
N ILE A 313 -6.29 -4.15 -5.98
CA ILE A 313 -6.99 -2.94 -6.37
C ILE A 313 -6.72 -1.82 -5.36
N THR A 314 -6.18 -0.70 -5.81
CA THR A 314 -5.93 0.48 -4.96
C THR A 314 -7.16 1.40 -4.96
N LYS A 315 -7.86 1.51 -3.84
CA LYS A 315 -8.96 2.49 -3.66
C LYS A 315 -8.40 3.91 -3.53
N ARG A 316 -7.28 4.05 -2.80
CA ARG A 316 -6.53 5.30 -2.67
C ARG A 316 -5.26 5.24 -3.51
N MET A 317 -5.15 6.10 -4.53
CA MET A 317 -3.99 6.13 -5.43
C MET A 317 -2.67 6.47 -4.72
N THR A 318 -2.73 7.27 -3.66
CA THR A 318 -1.56 7.60 -2.82
C THR A 318 -1.08 6.42 -1.98
N ALA A 319 -1.86 5.33 -1.86
CA ALA A 319 -1.43 4.12 -1.14
C ALA A 319 -0.24 3.41 -1.80
N ILE A 320 0.02 3.67 -3.09
CA ILE A 320 1.22 3.17 -3.79
C ILE A 320 2.50 3.72 -3.16
N GLU A 321 2.49 4.98 -2.70
CA GLU A 321 3.63 5.60 -2.00
C GLU A 321 3.87 4.96 -0.64
N GLU A 322 2.80 4.83 0.15
CA GLU A 322 2.87 4.25 1.50
C GLU A 322 3.30 2.77 1.42
N MET A 323 2.77 2.02 0.46
CA MET A 323 3.17 0.63 0.19
C MET A 323 4.65 0.51 -0.22
N ALA A 324 5.21 1.50 -0.92
CA ALA A 324 6.64 1.51 -1.26
C ALA A 324 7.53 1.75 -0.02
N GLY A 325 7.04 2.56 0.92
CA GLY A 325 7.69 2.88 2.19
C GLY A 325 7.44 1.88 3.33
N MET A 326 6.53 0.92 3.14
CA MET A 326 6.16 -0.06 4.15
C MET A 326 7.37 -0.86 4.64
N ASP A 327 7.53 -0.89 5.96
CA ASP A 327 8.62 -1.58 6.68
C ASP A 327 8.12 -2.61 7.70
N VAL A 328 6.86 -2.49 8.17
CA VAL A 328 6.20 -3.48 9.02
C VAL A 328 4.85 -3.87 8.40
N LEU A 329 4.59 -5.17 8.34
CA LEU A 329 3.32 -5.73 7.89
C LEU A 329 2.70 -6.55 9.02
N CYS A 330 1.66 -6.00 9.66
CA CYS A 330 0.80 -6.69 10.60
C CYS A 330 -0.19 -7.57 9.83
N SER A 331 0.14 -8.85 9.69
CA SER A 331 -0.70 -9.81 8.98
C SER A 331 -1.62 -10.52 9.95
N ASP A 332 -2.93 -10.52 9.67
CA ASP A 332 -3.84 -11.48 10.29
C ASP A 332 -3.40 -12.89 9.91
N LYS A 333 -3.54 -13.83 10.84
CA LYS A 333 -3.24 -15.23 10.62
C LYS A 333 -4.27 -15.87 9.70
N THR A 334 -5.55 -15.68 10.03
CA THR A 334 -6.66 -16.37 9.34
C THR A 334 -6.89 -15.70 7.99
N GLY A 335 -7.07 -16.50 6.92
CA GLY A 335 -7.32 -15.99 5.57
C GLY A 335 -6.07 -15.50 4.83
N THR A 336 -5.11 -14.88 5.53
CA THR A 336 -3.86 -14.38 4.92
C THR A 336 -2.71 -15.38 4.98
N LEU A 337 -2.28 -15.79 6.19
CA LEU A 337 -1.15 -16.72 6.37
C LEU A 337 -1.56 -18.18 6.18
N THR A 338 -2.81 -18.49 6.50
CA THR A 338 -3.42 -19.82 6.38
C THR A 338 -4.45 -19.87 5.24
N LEU A 339 -4.85 -21.09 4.88
CA LEU A 339 -5.82 -21.31 3.80
C LEU A 339 -7.27 -21.00 4.20
N ASN A 340 -7.55 -20.81 5.50
CA ASN A 340 -8.90 -20.73 6.05
C ASN A 340 -9.79 -21.91 5.58
N LYS A 341 -9.16 -23.07 5.36
CA LYS A 341 -9.80 -24.33 4.99
C LYS A 341 -9.53 -25.31 6.10
N LEU A 342 -10.41 -25.28 7.09
CA LEU A 342 -10.26 -26.05 8.30
C LEU A 342 -10.44 -27.55 8.00
N SER A 343 -9.69 -28.37 8.72
CA SER A 343 -9.78 -29.83 8.65
C SER A 343 -9.77 -30.39 10.06
N VAL A 344 -10.50 -31.48 10.29
CA VAL A 344 -10.58 -32.14 11.59
C VAL A 344 -10.00 -33.54 11.47
N ASP A 345 -9.08 -33.90 12.36
CA ASP A 345 -8.60 -35.27 12.50
C ASP A 345 -9.50 -36.03 13.46
N LYS A 346 -10.29 -36.99 12.92
CA LYS A 346 -11.19 -37.86 13.69
C LYS A 346 -10.50 -38.60 14.84
N ASN A 347 -9.23 -38.96 14.67
CA ASN A 347 -8.52 -39.74 15.67
C ASN A 347 -8.30 -38.97 16.97
N LEU A 348 -8.17 -37.65 16.86
CA LEU A 348 -7.85 -36.78 17.97
C LEU A 348 -9.07 -36.31 18.76
N ILE A 349 -10.30 -36.51 18.26
CA ILE A 349 -11.53 -36.08 18.94
C ILE A 349 -11.64 -36.78 20.30
N GLU A 350 -11.85 -35.98 21.35
CA GLU A 350 -12.14 -36.45 22.70
C GLU A 350 -13.63 -36.33 22.99
N VAL A 351 -14.20 -37.41 23.53
CA VAL A 351 -15.61 -37.54 23.91
C VAL A 351 -15.70 -37.67 25.42
N PHE A 352 -16.69 -37.02 26.03
CA PHE A 352 -16.86 -36.98 27.48
C PHE A 352 -17.91 -37.96 28.00
N PRO A 353 -19.08 -38.12 27.35
CA PRO A 353 -20.00 -39.20 27.71
C PRO A 353 -19.41 -40.57 27.35
N ALA A 354 -19.31 -41.48 28.32
CA ALA A 354 -18.69 -42.80 28.14
C ALA A 354 -19.41 -43.71 27.12
N ASN A 355 -20.70 -43.43 26.83
CA ASN A 355 -21.55 -44.26 25.97
C ASN A 355 -21.71 -43.70 24.54
N MET A 356 -20.96 -42.66 24.16
CA MET A 356 -21.11 -41.99 22.86
C MET A 356 -19.88 -42.22 21.99
N ASP A 357 -20.08 -42.45 20.70
CA ASP A 357 -19.00 -42.59 19.73
C ASP A 357 -18.53 -41.21 19.21
N LYS A 358 -17.38 -41.20 18.53
CA LYS A 358 -16.84 -39.97 17.93
C LYS A 358 -17.70 -39.47 16.77
N ASP A 359 -18.31 -40.37 16.00
CA ASP A 359 -19.11 -40.01 14.81
C ASP A 359 -20.43 -39.33 15.20
N SER A 360 -21.05 -39.68 16.33
CA SER A 360 -22.24 -38.99 16.86
C SER A 360 -21.92 -37.54 17.23
N VAL A 361 -20.77 -37.28 17.84
CA VAL A 361 -20.35 -35.91 18.18
C VAL A 361 -20.18 -35.06 16.91
N VAL A 362 -19.58 -35.64 15.86
CA VAL A 362 -19.46 -34.99 14.54
C VAL A 362 -20.83 -34.73 13.93
N LEU A 363 -21.77 -35.69 14.02
CA LEU A 363 -23.13 -35.52 13.53
C LEU A 363 -23.88 -34.38 14.26
N TYR A 364 -23.77 -34.29 15.59
CA TYR A 364 -24.37 -33.19 16.35
C TYR A 364 -23.73 -31.83 16.03
N ALA A 365 -22.42 -31.79 15.79
CA ALA A 365 -21.73 -30.60 15.31
C ALA A 365 -22.20 -30.20 13.90
N ALA A 366 -22.36 -31.17 12.98
CA ALA A 366 -22.86 -30.94 11.63
C ALA A 366 -24.31 -30.47 11.63
N ARG A 367 -25.15 -31.02 12.53
CA ARG A 367 -26.52 -30.53 12.76
C ARG A 367 -26.52 -29.06 13.16
N ALA A 368 -25.64 -28.67 14.09
CA ALA A 368 -25.46 -27.27 14.51
C ALA A 368 -24.75 -26.39 13.48
N SER A 369 -24.46 -26.90 12.27
CA SER A 369 -23.90 -26.14 11.15
C SER A 369 -24.99 -25.77 10.15
N ARG A 370 -24.78 -24.66 9.42
CA ARG A 370 -25.57 -24.34 8.23
C ARG A 370 -25.21 -25.25 7.07
N ILE A 371 -26.20 -25.53 6.22
CA ILE A 371 -26.01 -26.32 4.99
C ILE A 371 -25.95 -25.41 3.76
N GLU A 372 -26.70 -24.31 3.81
CA GLU A 372 -26.69 -23.28 2.79
C GLU A 372 -25.88 -22.08 3.27
N ASN A 373 -25.06 -21.50 2.37
CA ASN A 373 -24.21 -20.34 2.66
C ASN A 373 -23.30 -20.53 3.90
N GLN A 374 -22.42 -21.54 3.82
CA GLN A 374 -21.63 -22.05 4.95
C GLN A 374 -20.39 -21.21 5.27
N ASP A 375 -20.11 -21.03 6.55
CA ASP A 375 -18.81 -20.57 7.04
C ASP A 375 -17.74 -21.67 6.88
N ALA A 376 -16.46 -21.30 6.88
CA ALA A 376 -15.36 -22.27 6.73
C ALA A 376 -15.37 -23.39 7.79
N ILE A 377 -15.78 -23.08 9.03
CA ILE A 377 -15.94 -24.08 10.11
C ILE A 377 -17.11 -25.00 9.76
N ASP A 378 -18.26 -24.45 9.39
CA ASP A 378 -19.48 -25.19 9.07
C ASP A 378 -19.24 -26.14 7.90
N ALA A 379 -18.63 -25.65 6.83
CA ALA A 379 -18.24 -26.45 5.68
C ALA A 379 -17.29 -27.59 6.07
N SER A 380 -16.29 -27.33 6.93
CA SER A 380 -15.34 -28.38 7.36
C SER A 380 -16.01 -29.51 8.15
N ILE A 381 -17.00 -29.19 8.98
CA ILE A 381 -17.72 -30.17 9.81
C ILE A 381 -18.73 -30.93 8.96
N VAL A 382 -19.46 -30.25 8.08
CA VAL A 382 -20.44 -30.91 7.19
C VAL A 382 -19.74 -31.85 6.20
N ASN A 383 -18.60 -31.45 5.65
CA ASN A 383 -17.79 -32.29 4.74
C ASN A 383 -17.10 -33.47 5.44
N MET A 384 -17.18 -33.55 6.76
CA MET A 384 -16.64 -34.65 7.56
C MET A 384 -17.58 -35.87 7.61
N LEU A 385 -18.85 -35.65 7.28
CA LEU A 385 -19.85 -36.69 7.06
C LEU A 385 -19.63 -37.33 5.68
N GLY A 386 -20.03 -38.60 5.53
CA GLY A 386 -19.93 -39.29 4.22
C GLY A 386 -20.84 -38.66 3.17
N ASP A 387 -22.03 -38.19 3.59
CA ASP A 387 -22.96 -37.42 2.79
C ASP A 387 -23.45 -36.19 3.60
N PRO A 388 -23.30 -34.95 3.09
CA PRO A 388 -23.82 -33.74 3.72
C PRO A 388 -25.31 -33.81 4.09
N LYS A 389 -26.11 -34.60 3.38
CA LYS A 389 -27.54 -34.78 3.66
C LYS A 389 -27.80 -35.45 5.01
N GLU A 390 -26.85 -36.23 5.53
CA GLU A 390 -26.96 -36.86 6.86
C GLU A 390 -27.11 -35.80 7.97
N ALA A 391 -26.60 -34.59 7.78
CA ALA A 391 -26.72 -33.49 8.73
C ALA A 391 -28.17 -33.04 8.99
N ARG A 392 -29.13 -33.33 8.08
CA ARG A 392 -30.58 -33.08 8.28
C ARG A 392 -31.44 -34.32 8.12
N ALA A 393 -30.83 -35.48 7.85
CA ALA A 393 -31.57 -36.72 7.72
C ALA A 393 -32.30 -37.06 9.04
N GLY A 394 -33.62 -37.24 8.94
CA GLY A 394 -34.45 -37.67 10.07
C GLY A 394 -34.69 -36.60 11.14
N ILE A 395 -34.46 -35.32 10.85
CA ILE A 395 -34.77 -34.23 11.77
C ILE A 395 -35.57 -33.12 11.08
N THR A 396 -36.49 -32.52 11.83
CA THR A 396 -37.22 -31.32 11.39
C THR A 396 -36.65 -30.11 12.10
N GLU A 397 -36.04 -29.19 11.35
CA GLU A 397 -35.46 -27.96 11.89
C GLU A 397 -36.56 -26.99 12.31
N VAL A 398 -36.47 -26.46 13.54
CA VAL A 398 -37.45 -25.53 14.12
C VAL A 398 -36.92 -24.11 14.19
N HIS A 399 -35.64 -23.99 14.55
CA HIS A 399 -34.95 -22.72 14.73
C HIS A 399 -33.43 -22.94 14.66
N PHE A 400 -32.73 -21.99 14.03
CA PHE A 400 -31.27 -21.96 13.98
C PHE A 400 -30.77 -20.63 14.53
N LEU A 401 -30.00 -20.69 15.61
CA LEU A 401 -29.31 -19.54 16.19
C LEU A 401 -27.96 -19.35 15.46
N PRO A 402 -27.78 -18.27 14.68
CA PRO A 402 -26.55 -17.99 13.97
C PRO A 402 -25.38 -17.64 14.89
N PHE A 403 -24.17 -17.63 14.32
CA PHE A 403 -22.96 -17.29 15.07
C PHE A 403 -22.98 -15.82 15.48
N ASN A 404 -22.72 -15.56 16.75
CA ASN A 404 -22.51 -14.22 17.28
C ASN A 404 -21.09 -14.10 17.87
N PRO A 405 -20.29 -13.08 17.51
CA PRO A 405 -18.96 -12.87 18.09
C PRO A 405 -18.92 -12.72 19.62
N VAL A 406 -20.02 -12.32 20.25
CA VAL A 406 -20.13 -12.21 21.72
C VAL A 406 -20.42 -13.57 22.35
N ASP A 407 -21.45 -14.28 21.87
CA ASP A 407 -21.85 -15.58 22.41
C ASP A 407 -20.89 -16.72 21.98
N LYS A 408 -20.16 -16.51 20.88
CA LYS A 408 -19.19 -17.42 20.24
C LYS A 408 -19.71 -18.84 20.05
N ARG A 409 -21.00 -18.98 19.74
CA ARG A 409 -21.68 -20.27 19.52
C ARG A 409 -22.72 -20.17 18.41
N THR A 410 -23.09 -21.33 17.91
CA THR A 410 -24.26 -21.57 17.05
C THR A 410 -25.11 -22.65 17.71
N ALA A 411 -26.41 -22.64 17.46
CA ALA A 411 -27.28 -23.69 17.97
C ALA A 411 -28.40 -24.00 16.98
N ILE A 412 -28.79 -25.26 16.90
CA ILE A 412 -29.96 -25.71 16.17
C ILE A 412 -30.95 -26.33 17.15
N THR A 413 -32.22 -25.96 17.02
CA THR A 413 -33.34 -26.64 17.69
C THR A 413 -34.07 -27.47 16.64
N PHE A 414 -34.19 -28.77 16.88
CA PHE A 414 -34.80 -29.71 15.94
C PHE A 414 -35.66 -30.75 16.66
N ILE A 415 -36.61 -31.30 15.91
CA ILE A 415 -37.45 -32.41 16.34
C ILE A 415 -36.87 -33.69 15.73
N ASP A 416 -36.62 -34.70 16.56
CA ASP A 416 -36.18 -36.01 16.09
C ASP A 416 -37.34 -36.85 15.50
N GLN A 417 -37.02 -38.04 15.00
CA GLN A 417 -38.02 -38.98 14.47
C GLN A 417 -39.03 -39.48 15.52
N ASN A 418 -38.66 -39.42 16.80
CA ASN A 418 -39.51 -39.84 17.93
C ASN A 418 -40.45 -38.70 18.39
N GLY A 419 -40.32 -37.50 17.81
CA GLY A 419 -41.11 -36.33 18.16
C GLY A 419 -40.56 -35.56 19.36
N ASP A 420 -39.35 -35.85 19.81
CA ASP A 420 -38.69 -35.15 20.92
C ASP A 420 -37.84 -33.99 20.42
N TRP A 421 -37.85 -32.91 21.21
CA TRP A 421 -37.14 -31.68 20.87
C TRP A 421 -35.75 -31.71 21.46
N HIS A 422 -34.76 -31.54 20.59
CA HIS A 422 -33.35 -31.47 20.95
C HIS A 422 -32.77 -30.16 20.47
N ARG A 423 -31.81 -29.66 21.24
CA ARG A 423 -31.02 -28.47 20.91
C ARG A 423 -29.54 -28.84 20.92
N SER A 424 -28.92 -28.80 19.75
CA SER A 424 -27.47 -29.03 19.60
C SER A 424 -26.77 -27.68 19.45
N SER A 425 -25.65 -27.48 20.13
CA SER A 425 -24.85 -26.26 20.02
C SER A 425 -23.38 -26.60 19.82
N LYS A 426 -22.70 -25.76 19.04
CA LYS A 426 -21.24 -25.79 18.90
C LYS A 426 -20.69 -24.38 19.08
N GLY A 427 -19.49 -24.27 19.62
CA GLY A 427 -18.88 -22.96 19.87
C GLY A 427 -17.50 -23.03 20.49
N ALA A 428 -17.03 -21.86 20.93
CA ALA A 428 -15.79 -21.74 21.68
C ALA A 428 -15.86 -22.60 22.96
N PRO A 429 -14.82 -23.40 23.28
CA PRO A 429 -14.86 -24.32 24.41
C PRO A 429 -15.24 -23.68 25.74
N GLU A 430 -14.66 -22.54 26.08
CA GLU A 430 -14.96 -21.81 27.32
C GLU A 430 -16.46 -21.49 27.46
N GLN A 431 -17.12 -21.08 26.35
CA GLN A 431 -18.54 -20.73 26.37
C GLN A 431 -19.43 -21.97 26.50
N ILE A 432 -19.09 -23.07 25.82
CA ILE A 432 -19.83 -24.33 25.93
C ILE A 432 -19.60 -24.97 27.32
N ILE A 433 -18.41 -24.84 27.89
CA ILE A 433 -18.09 -25.28 29.25
C ILE A 433 -18.95 -24.54 30.28
N GLU A 434 -19.07 -23.22 30.15
CA GLU A 434 -19.93 -22.38 30.99
C GLU A 434 -21.41 -22.77 30.84
N LEU A 435 -21.86 -22.98 29.60
CA LEU A 435 -23.24 -23.42 29.31
C LEU A 435 -23.60 -24.79 29.90
N CYS A 436 -22.63 -25.71 29.94
CA CYS A 436 -22.82 -27.03 30.54
C CYS A 436 -22.57 -27.05 32.05
N GLU A 437 -22.20 -25.91 32.67
CA GLU A 437 -21.81 -25.78 34.07
C GLU A 437 -20.86 -26.89 34.57
N LEU A 438 -19.85 -27.25 33.76
CA LEU A 438 -18.93 -28.33 34.08
C LEU A 438 -18.18 -28.09 35.40
N LYS A 439 -18.19 -29.09 36.29
CA LYS A 439 -17.53 -29.03 37.62
C LYS A 439 -16.63 -30.26 37.83
N GLY A 440 -15.60 -30.12 38.67
CA GLY A 440 -14.76 -31.24 39.12
C GLY A 440 -13.71 -31.72 38.11
N GLU A 441 -13.53 -33.04 37.98
CA GLU A 441 -12.49 -33.66 37.13
C GLU A 441 -12.75 -33.48 35.63
N THR A 442 -14.01 -33.46 35.20
CA THR A 442 -14.40 -33.30 33.80
C THR A 442 -13.91 -31.96 33.21
N LEU A 443 -14.01 -30.89 33.99
CA LEU A 443 -13.50 -29.57 33.64
C LEU A 443 -11.97 -29.59 33.45
N LYS A 444 -11.25 -30.22 34.39
CA LYS A 444 -9.79 -30.36 34.31
C LYS A 444 -9.36 -31.16 33.08
N LYS A 445 -10.08 -32.24 32.75
CA LYS A 445 -9.84 -33.03 31.54
C LYS A 445 -10.07 -32.19 30.27
N ALA A 446 -11.14 -31.39 30.24
CA ALA A 446 -11.43 -30.51 29.11
C ALA A 446 -10.34 -29.47 28.88
N HIS A 447 -9.92 -28.73 29.91
CA HIS A 447 -8.83 -27.75 29.79
C HIS A 447 -7.52 -28.41 29.35
N LYS A 448 -7.16 -29.55 29.95
CA LYS A 448 -5.95 -30.29 29.56
C LYS A 448 -5.97 -30.67 28.07
N THR A 449 -7.11 -31.13 27.56
CA THR A 449 -7.26 -31.50 26.14
C THR A 449 -7.16 -30.28 25.23
N ILE A 450 -7.74 -29.14 25.63
CA ILE A 450 -7.64 -27.88 24.91
C ILE A 450 -6.17 -27.42 24.82
N ASP A 451 -5.43 -27.50 25.91
CA ASP A 451 -4.00 -27.16 25.95
C ASP A 451 -3.17 -28.10 25.07
N GLU A 452 -3.42 -29.41 25.12
CA GLU A 452 -2.76 -30.41 24.25
C GLU A 452 -3.04 -30.15 22.76
N TYR A 453 -4.25 -29.70 22.40
CA TYR A 453 -4.56 -29.26 21.03
C TYR A 453 -3.80 -27.99 20.67
N ALA A 454 -3.76 -27.01 21.57
CA ALA A 454 -3.08 -25.74 21.35
C ALA A 454 -1.56 -25.91 21.17
N GLU A 455 -0.90 -26.78 21.94
CA GLU A 455 0.51 -27.14 21.78
C GLU A 455 0.82 -27.74 20.40
N ARG A 456 -0.16 -28.43 19.80
CA ARG A 456 -0.05 -28.99 18.45
C ARG A 456 -0.46 -28.02 17.34
N GLY A 457 -0.86 -26.79 17.70
CA GLY A 457 -1.34 -25.77 16.78
C GLY A 457 -2.76 -26.02 16.26
N LEU A 458 -3.58 -26.76 17.00
CA LEU A 458 -4.96 -27.10 16.66
C LEU A 458 -5.90 -26.20 17.46
N ARG A 459 -6.86 -25.57 16.78
CA ARG A 459 -7.94 -24.81 17.42
C ARG A 459 -8.97 -25.80 17.97
N SER A 460 -9.53 -25.55 19.14
CA SER A 460 -10.53 -26.40 19.77
C SER A 460 -11.95 -25.88 19.51
N LEU A 461 -12.88 -26.80 19.22
CA LEU A 461 -14.31 -26.52 19.10
C LEU A 461 -15.07 -27.49 20.01
N ALA A 462 -15.98 -26.97 20.84
CA ALA A 462 -16.79 -27.80 21.73
C ALA A 462 -18.21 -27.98 21.19
N VAL A 463 -18.83 -29.11 21.54
CA VAL A 463 -20.21 -29.45 21.19
C VAL A 463 -21.00 -29.79 22.45
N GLY A 464 -22.19 -29.22 22.56
CA GLY A 464 -23.15 -29.50 23.64
C GLY A 464 -24.50 -29.91 23.08
N LEU A 465 -25.24 -30.70 23.86
CA LEU A 465 -26.60 -31.14 23.55
C LEU A 465 -27.52 -30.89 24.74
N GLN A 466 -28.74 -30.48 24.46
CA GLN A 466 -29.79 -30.24 25.43
C GLN A 466 -31.10 -30.84 24.92
N THR A 467 -31.89 -31.42 25.83
CA THR A 467 -33.27 -31.85 25.60
C THR A 467 -34.23 -30.73 26.01
N VAL A 468 -35.26 -30.46 25.20
CA VAL A 468 -36.26 -29.42 25.46
C VAL A 468 -37.60 -30.08 25.77
N SER A 469 -37.84 -30.39 27.04
CA SER A 469 -39.01 -31.15 27.51
C SER A 469 -40.32 -30.38 27.32
N GLU A 470 -40.30 -29.05 27.35
CA GLU A 470 -41.48 -28.18 27.17
C GLU A 470 -41.92 -28.01 25.71
N LYS A 471 -41.16 -28.55 24.74
CA LYS A 471 -41.46 -28.53 23.28
C LYS A 471 -41.85 -27.15 22.72
N THR A 472 -41.28 -26.08 23.27
CA THR A 472 -41.46 -24.69 22.83
C THR A 472 -40.12 -24.05 22.44
N LYS A 473 -40.14 -23.10 21.50
CA LYS A 473 -38.92 -22.45 20.97
C LYS A 473 -38.19 -21.63 22.03
N GLU A 474 -38.94 -20.90 22.85
CA GLU A 474 -38.44 -19.94 23.84
C GLU A 474 -38.01 -20.58 25.17
N SER A 475 -38.30 -21.88 25.37
CA SER A 475 -37.93 -22.56 26.61
C SER A 475 -36.41 -22.70 26.76
N ALA A 476 -35.97 -22.53 28.00
CA ALA A 476 -34.57 -22.66 28.40
C ALA A 476 -34.06 -24.10 28.26
N GLY A 477 -34.94 -25.11 28.30
CA GLY A 477 -34.60 -26.54 28.21
C GLY A 477 -33.94 -27.13 29.47
N GLU A 478 -33.52 -28.39 29.41
CA GLU A 478 -32.81 -29.11 30.48
C GLU A 478 -31.32 -28.72 30.57
N PRO A 479 -30.55 -29.09 31.61
CA PRO A 479 -29.12 -28.80 31.66
C PRO A 479 -28.36 -29.32 30.43
N TRP A 480 -27.45 -28.51 29.88
CA TRP A 480 -26.65 -28.89 28.72
C TRP A 480 -25.68 -30.02 29.07
N VAL A 481 -25.58 -31.00 28.17
CA VAL A 481 -24.62 -32.10 28.24
C VAL A 481 -23.44 -31.79 27.34
N PHE A 482 -22.25 -31.76 27.91
CA PHE A 482 -21.00 -31.58 27.17
C PHE A 482 -20.64 -32.87 26.43
N LEU A 483 -20.65 -32.85 25.09
CA LEU A 483 -20.43 -34.05 24.28
C LEU A 483 -18.94 -34.30 24.02
N GLY A 484 -18.22 -33.31 23.50
CA GLY A 484 -16.88 -33.53 22.98
C GLY A 484 -16.15 -32.27 22.51
N LEU A 485 -14.85 -32.46 22.26
CA LEU A 485 -13.93 -31.45 21.74
C LEU A 485 -13.35 -31.92 20.40
N LEU A 486 -13.57 -31.13 19.35
CA LEU A 486 -13.04 -31.35 18.02
C LEU A 486 -11.79 -30.46 17.79
N PRO A 487 -10.66 -31.04 17.36
CA PRO A 487 -9.50 -30.27 16.96
C PRO A 487 -9.62 -29.84 15.49
N LEU A 488 -9.64 -28.53 15.27
CA LEU A 488 -9.61 -27.87 13.98
C LEU A 488 -8.18 -27.50 13.61
N PHE A 489 -7.69 -28.02 12.50
CA PHE A 489 -6.42 -27.63 11.92
C PHE A 489 -6.63 -26.65 10.77
N ASP A 490 -5.93 -25.53 10.84
CA ASP A 490 -5.86 -24.54 9.77
C ASP A 490 -4.47 -24.61 9.11
N PRO A 491 -4.34 -25.25 7.94
CA PRO A 491 -3.04 -25.41 7.30
C PRO A 491 -2.47 -24.06 6.82
N PRO A 492 -1.16 -23.82 7.04
CA PRO A 492 -0.50 -22.67 6.42
C PRO A 492 -0.52 -22.80 4.91
N ARG A 493 -0.54 -21.67 4.19
CA ARG A 493 -0.41 -21.71 2.73
C ARG A 493 1.00 -22.19 2.34
N HIS A 494 1.08 -22.82 1.18
CA HIS A 494 2.32 -23.38 0.65
C HIS A 494 3.37 -22.29 0.33
N ASP A 495 2.91 -21.09 -0.03
CA ASP A 495 3.72 -19.94 -0.42
C ASP A 495 4.03 -18.98 0.75
N SER A 496 3.26 -19.03 1.86
CA SER A 496 3.42 -18.12 3.00
C SER A 496 4.84 -18.12 3.57
N ALA A 497 5.46 -19.30 3.76
CA ALA A 497 6.79 -19.39 4.36
C ALA A 497 7.90 -18.77 3.49
N GLU A 498 7.86 -18.99 2.17
CA GLU A 498 8.78 -18.35 1.23
C GLU A 498 8.52 -16.84 1.15
N THR A 499 7.25 -16.45 1.16
CA THR A 499 6.83 -15.06 1.07
C THR A 499 7.27 -14.25 2.29
N ILE A 500 7.19 -14.80 3.51
CA ILE A 500 7.69 -14.15 4.73
C ILE A 500 9.20 -13.90 4.61
N ARG A 501 9.97 -14.86 4.10
CA ARG A 501 11.41 -14.68 3.87
C ARG A 501 11.67 -13.58 2.84
N ARG A 502 10.94 -13.60 1.73
CA ARG A 502 11.05 -12.58 0.68
C ARG A 502 10.67 -11.19 1.19
N ALA A 503 9.66 -11.08 2.05
CA ALA A 503 9.29 -9.82 2.70
C ALA A 503 10.45 -9.32 3.59
N LEU A 504 11.06 -10.21 4.38
CA LEU A 504 12.19 -9.88 5.24
C LEU A 504 13.43 -9.45 4.44
N ASP A 505 13.74 -10.13 3.32
CA ASP A 505 14.81 -9.75 2.39
C ASP A 505 14.57 -8.36 1.77
N LEU A 506 13.30 -7.98 1.64
CA LEU A 506 12.87 -6.66 1.19
C LEU A 506 12.77 -5.61 2.33
N GLY A 507 13.22 -5.97 3.54
CA GLY A 507 13.18 -5.10 4.71
C GLY A 507 11.78 -4.85 5.25
N VAL A 508 10.83 -5.74 4.99
CA VAL A 508 9.47 -5.72 5.56
C VAL A 508 9.37 -6.78 6.65
N ASN A 509 9.25 -6.36 7.91
CA ASN A 509 9.04 -7.27 9.04
C ASN A 509 7.57 -7.70 9.09
N VAL A 510 7.28 -8.99 8.92
CA VAL A 510 5.92 -9.53 9.01
C VAL A 510 5.63 -9.92 10.45
N LYS A 511 4.62 -9.31 11.05
CA LYS A 511 4.15 -9.62 12.42
C LYS A 511 2.81 -10.34 12.36
N MET A 512 2.68 -11.49 13.01
CA MET A 512 1.40 -12.21 13.09
C MET A 512 0.47 -11.56 14.10
N ILE A 513 -0.77 -11.31 13.71
CA ILE A 513 -1.85 -10.88 14.60
C ILE A 513 -2.89 -11.99 14.60
N THR A 514 -3.22 -12.54 15.77
CA THR A 514 -4.25 -13.59 15.87
C THR A 514 -5.10 -13.46 17.12
N GLY A 515 -6.38 -13.80 16.99
CA GLY A 515 -7.28 -14.02 18.12
C GLY A 515 -7.10 -15.37 18.82
N ASP A 516 -6.32 -16.28 18.22
CA ASP A 516 -6.00 -17.58 18.82
C ASP A 516 -5.11 -17.45 20.06
N GLN A 517 -5.07 -18.50 20.88
CA GLN A 517 -4.16 -18.58 22.00
C GLN A 517 -2.69 -18.54 21.55
N LEU A 518 -1.81 -18.09 22.45
CA LEU A 518 -0.38 -17.90 22.17
C LEU A 518 0.31 -19.18 21.70
N ALA A 519 -0.02 -20.34 22.29
CA ALA A 519 0.56 -21.63 21.88
C ALA A 519 0.30 -21.95 20.39
N ILE A 520 -0.93 -21.70 19.92
CA ILE A 520 -1.30 -21.89 18.51
C ILE A 520 -0.53 -20.93 17.61
N GLY A 521 -0.42 -19.66 18.02
CA GLY A 521 0.34 -18.64 17.32
C GLY A 521 1.82 -19.02 17.17
N ILE A 522 2.46 -19.43 18.26
CA ILE A 522 3.87 -19.85 18.29
C ILE A 522 4.10 -21.07 17.39
N GLU A 523 3.25 -22.10 17.48
CA GLU A 523 3.41 -23.31 16.66
C GLU A 523 3.18 -23.01 15.17
N THR A 524 2.20 -22.16 14.84
CA THR A 524 1.97 -21.70 13.47
C THR A 524 3.15 -20.86 12.95
N GLY A 525 3.65 -19.93 13.76
CA GLY A 525 4.82 -19.09 13.46
C GLY A 525 6.09 -19.91 13.26
N ARG A 526 6.28 -20.97 14.06
CA ARG A 526 7.39 -21.93 13.92
C ARG A 526 7.34 -22.67 12.59
N ARG A 527 6.16 -23.12 12.16
CA ARG A 527 5.97 -23.79 10.85
C ARG A 527 6.16 -22.84 9.67
N LEU A 528 5.73 -21.60 9.81
CA LEU A 528 5.89 -20.55 8.79
C LEU A 528 7.32 -19.98 8.71
N GLY A 529 8.13 -20.17 9.75
CA GLY A 529 9.48 -19.61 9.84
C GLY A 529 9.51 -18.12 10.20
N MET A 530 8.48 -17.62 10.90
CA MET A 530 8.34 -16.23 11.33
C MET A 530 9.12 -15.91 12.62
N GLY A 531 9.50 -16.93 13.39
CA GLY A 531 10.02 -16.77 14.75
C GLY A 531 8.98 -17.16 15.80
N THR A 532 9.44 -17.27 17.05
CA THR A 532 8.62 -17.66 18.20
C THR A 532 8.55 -16.58 19.27
N ASN A 533 9.11 -15.38 19.01
CA ASN A 533 9.08 -14.27 19.95
C ASN A 533 7.73 -13.54 19.90
N MET A 534 6.67 -14.26 20.28
CA MET A 534 5.29 -13.77 20.28
C MET A 534 4.78 -13.52 21.69
N TYR A 535 3.91 -12.53 21.84
CA TYR A 535 3.39 -12.13 23.15
C TYR A 535 1.84 -12.16 23.17
N PRO A 536 1.23 -12.45 24.34
CA PRO A 536 -0.20 -12.34 24.48
C PRO A 536 -0.62 -10.86 24.54
N SER A 537 -1.86 -10.58 24.17
CA SER A 537 -2.41 -9.23 24.20
C SER A 537 -2.46 -8.59 25.60
N SER A 538 -2.54 -9.39 26.66
CA SER A 538 -2.47 -8.92 28.05
C SER A 538 -1.14 -8.26 28.41
N SER A 539 -0.06 -8.64 27.74
CA SER A 539 1.26 -7.98 27.90
C SER A 539 1.26 -6.56 27.34
N LEU A 540 0.37 -6.24 26.39
CA LEU A 540 0.23 -4.89 25.82
C LEU A 540 -0.49 -3.92 26.78
N LEU A 541 -1.28 -4.44 27.71
CA LEU A 541 -2.02 -3.65 28.71
C LEU A 541 -1.18 -3.37 29.97
N GLY A 542 0.09 -3.78 30.02
CA GLY A 542 0.95 -3.66 31.21
C GLY A 542 0.52 -4.55 32.39
N GLN A 543 -0.39 -5.51 32.16
CA GLN A 543 -0.92 -6.42 33.19
C GLN A 543 -0.20 -7.78 33.20
N SER A 544 1.02 -7.87 32.66
CA SER A 544 1.78 -9.11 32.64
C SER A 544 2.25 -9.50 34.05
N LYS A 545 1.98 -10.75 34.46
CA LYS A 545 2.50 -11.33 35.71
C LYS A 545 4.02 -11.57 35.69
N ASP A 546 4.66 -11.53 34.53
CA ASP A 546 6.10 -11.78 34.35
C ASP A 546 6.95 -10.52 34.61
N ALA A 547 7.84 -10.62 35.60
CA ALA A 547 8.72 -9.53 36.03
C ALA A 547 9.76 -9.10 34.97
N SER A 548 10.12 -9.98 34.03
CA SER A 548 11.06 -9.68 32.93
C SER A 548 10.44 -8.88 31.79
N ILE A 549 9.13 -9.02 31.58
CA ILE A 549 8.37 -8.30 30.55
C ILE A 549 8.05 -6.88 31.03
N ALA A 550 7.79 -6.72 32.33
CA ALA A 550 7.52 -5.42 32.95
C ALA A 550 8.69 -4.42 32.89
N THR A 551 9.92 -4.88 32.61
CA THR A 551 11.11 -4.01 32.56
C THR A 551 11.35 -3.37 31.19
N ILE A 552 10.78 -3.92 30.11
CA ILE A 552 10.93 -3.40 28.74
C ILE A 552 9.75 -2.47 28.46
N PRO A 553 9.97 -1.23 27.96
CA PRO A 553 8.88 -0.37 27.52
C PRO A 553 7.99 -1.10 26.50
N ILE A 554 6.67 -1.00 26.64
CA ILE A 554 5.70 -1.70 25.80
C ILE A 554 5.96 -1.41 24.31
N ASP A 555 6.34 -0.17 23.97
CA ASP A 555 6.65 0.23 22.60
C ASP A 555 7.86 -0.52 22.02
N GLU A 556 8.91 -0.78 22.82
CA GLU A 556 10.09 -1.54 22.39
C GLU A 556 9.78 -3.04 22.30
N LEU A 557 8.93 -3.55 23.18
CA LEU A 557 8.42 -4.92 23.09
C LEU A 557 7.64 -5.11 21.80
N ILE A 558 6.75 -4.17 21.46
CA ILE A 558 5.93 -4.25 20.25
C ILE A 558 6.81 -4.26 18.99
N GLU A 559 7.84 -3.41 18.97
CA GLU A 559 8.79 -3.33 17.85
C GLU A 559 9.56 -4.64 17.64
N LYS A 560 10.01 -5.28 18.73
CA LYS A 560 10.79 -6.54 18.71
C LYS A 560 9.96 -7.82 18.61
N ALA A 561 8.65 -7.75 18.82
CA ALA A 561 7.77 -8.91 18.77
C ALA A 561 7.57 -9.43 17.33
N ASP A 562 7.60 -10.73 17.15
CA ASP A 562 7.29 -11.39 15.86
C ASP A 562 5.78 -11.58 15.66
N GLY A 563 4.98 -11.40 16.72
CA GLY A 563 3.54 -11.49 16.65
C GLY A 563 2.83 -11.36 17.99
N PHE A 564 1.51 -11.22 17.93
CA PHE A 564 0.63 -11.06 19.06
C PHE A 564 -0.53 -12.06 18.97
N ALA A 565 -0.84 -12.69 20.10
CA ALA A 565 -1.91 -13.67 20.22
C ALA A 565 -2.99 -13.24 21.23
N GLY A 566 -4.19 -13.80 21.09
CA GLY A 566 -5.37 -13.41 21.88
C GLY A 566 -5.74 -11.94 21.65
N VAL A 567 -5.51 -11.41 20.45
CA VAL A 567 -5.67 -9.99 20.13
C VAL A 567 -7.14 -9.67 19.90
N PHE A 568 -7.66 -8.71 20.66
CA PHE A 568 -8.99 -8.14 20.48
C PHE A 568 -8.95 -6.97 19.48
N PRO A 569 -10.09 -6.55 18.91
CA PRO A 569 -10.14 -5.48 17.91
C PRO A 569 -9.46 -4.18 18.38
N GLU A 570 -9.67 -3.79 19.64
CA GLU A 570 -9.05 -2.61 20.26
C GLU A 570 -7.52 -2.74 20.32
N HIS A 571 -7.03 -3.95 20.62
CA HIS A 571 -5.60 -4.22 20.67
C HIS A 571 -4.97 -4.15 19.27
N LYS A 572 -5.67 -4.58 18.22
CA LYS A 572 -5.21 -4.44 16.83
C LYS A 572 -4.95 -2.96 16.50
N TYR A 573 -5.90 -2.09 16.84
CA TYR A 573 -5.76 -0.64 16.65
C TYR A 573 -4.57 -0.07 17.43
N GLU A 574 -4.42 -0.43 18.71
CA GLU A 574 -3.33 0.10 19.54
C GLU A 574 -1.95 -0.39 19.06
N ILE A 575 -1.81 -1.66 18.65
CA ILE A 575 -0.56 -2.18 18.08
C ILE A 575 -0.12 -1.35 16.87
N VAL A 576 -1.04 -1.12 15.92
CA VAL A 576 -0.76 -0.33 14.71
C VAL A 576 -0.38 1.10 15.08
N LYS A 577 -1.14 1.74 15.98
CA LYS A 577 -0.87 3.09 16.45
C LYS A 577 0.51 3.21 17.11
N ARG A 578 0.91 2.26 17.96
CA ARG A 578 2.24 2.27 18.60
C ARG A 578 3.38 2.10 17.60
N LEU A 579 3.20 1.24 16.59
CA LEU A 579 4.18 1.09 15.51
C LEU A 579 4.31 2.40 14.71
N GLN A 580 3.18 3.07 14.42
CA GLN A 580 3.17 4.39 13.77
C GLN A 580 3.84 5.49 14.61
N ASP A 581 3.57 5.52 15.92
CA ASP A 581 4.20 6.49 16.84
C ASP A 581 5.73 6.30 16.90
N ARG A 582 6.21 5.07 16.64
CA ARG A 582 7.63 4.73 16.47
C ARG A 582 8.19 5.05 15.07
N LYS A 583 7.38 5.65 14.19
CA LYS A 583 7.68 6.06 12.80
C LYS A 583 7.85 4.90 11.82
N HIS A 584 7.33 3.71 12.14
CA HIS A 584 7.17 2.65 11.15
C HIS A 584 6.00 2.97 10.23
N ILE A 585 6.13 2.58 8.95
CA ILE A 585 5.03 2.65 7.98
C ILE A 585 4.36 1.29 8.02
N CYS A 586 3.23 1.24 8.73
CA CYS A 586 2.58 -0.01 9.09
C CYS A 586 1.50 -0.36 8.06
N GLY A 587 1.69 -1.48 7.36
CA GLY A 587 0.61 -2.15 6.63
C GLY A 587 -0.12 -3.12 7.56
N MET A 588 -1.44 -3.18 7.45
CA MET A 588 -2.25 -4.15 8.19
C MET A 588 -3.20 -4.90 7.26
N THR A 589 -3.27 -6.22 7.40
CA THR A 589 -4.29 -7.03 6.72
C THR A 589 -5.47 -7.31 7.64
N GLY A 590 -6.68 -7.37 7.10
CA GLY A 590 -7.88 -7.74 7.85
C GLY A 590 -8.97 -8.30 6.95
N ASP A 591 -9.87 -9.09 7.55
CA ASP A 591 -10.97 -9.77 6.86
C ASP A 591 -12.35 -9.41 7.44
N GLY A 592 -12.43 -9.02 8.71
CA GLY A 592 -13.69 -8.82 9.41
C GLY A 592 -14.06 -7.36 9.72
N VAL A 593 -15.32 -7.16 10.11
CA VAL A 593 -15.85 -5.88 10.65
C VAL A 593 -15.09 -5.33 11.84
N ASN A 594 -14.41 -6.21 12.55
CA ASN A 594 -13.64 -5.91 13.74
C ASN A 594 -12.28 -5.30 13.40
N ASP A 595 -11.79 -5.51 12.18
CA ASP A 595 -10.50 -5.00 11.73
C ASP A 595 -10.62 -3.60 11.12
N ALA A 596 -11.83 -3.17 10.76
CA ALA A 596 -12.09 -1.89 10.12
C ALA A 596 -11.44 -0.68 10.84
N PRO A 597 -11.50 -0.55 12.18
CA PRO A 597 -10.82 0.56 12.86
C PRO A 597 -9.30 0.52 12.71
N ALA A 598 -8.71 -0.66 12.78
CA ALA A 598 -7.26 -0.86 12.70
C ALA A 598 -6.75 -0.71 11.26
N LEU A 599 -7.52 -1.20 10.27
CA LEU A 599 -7.28 -0.98 8.83
C LEU A 599 -7.29 0.50 8.47
N LYS A 600 -8.27 1.25 8.97
CA LYS A 600 -8.38 2.70 8.72
C LYS A 600 -7.27 3.50 9.42
N LYS A 601 -6.75 2.98 10.53
CA LYS A 601 -5.67 3.62 11.28
C LYS A 601 -4.31 3.34 10.65
N ALA A 602 -4.11 2.16 10.08
CA ALA A 602 -2.88 1.77 9.39
C ALA A 602 -2.52 2.76 8.27
N ASP A 603 -1.22 2.89 7.96
CA ASP A 603 -0.79 3.71 6.83
C ASP A 603 -1.27 3.07 5.52
N ILE A 604 -1.31 1.73 5.49
CA ILE A 604 -1.92 0.95 4.42
C ILE A 604 -2.86 -0.10 5.03
N GLY A 605 -4.17 0.14 4.94
CA GLY A 605 -5.16 -0.89 5.21
C GLY A 605 -5.32 -1.82 4.01
N ILE A 606 -5.14 -3.14 4.21
CA ILE A 606 -5.25 -4.18 3.18
C ILE A 606 -6.41 -5.11 3.50
N ALA A 607 -7.48 -5.08 2.70
CA ALA A 607 -8.56 -6.06 2.79
C ALA A 607 -8.22 -7.31 1.96
N VAL A 608 -8.40 -8.50 2.55
CA VAL A 608 -8.25 -9.77 1.83
C VAL A 608 -9.41 -10.01 0.85
N ALA A 609 -9.25 -10.95 -0.10
CA ALA A 609 -10.25 -11.22 -1.14
C ALA A 609 -11.64 -11.60 -0.59
N ASP A 610 -11.67 -12.38 0.49
CA ASP A 610 -12.91 -12.82 1.16
C ASP A 610 -13.33 -11.88 2.31
N ALA A 611 -12.82 -10.64 2.33
CA ALA A 611 -13.11 -9.69 3.41
C ALA A 611 -14.55 -9.17 3.33
N THR A 612 -15.13 -8.86 4.50
CA THR A 612 -16.46 -8.22 4.61
C THR A 612 -16.48 -6.88 3.89
N ASP A 613 -17.66 -6.44 3.43
CA ASP A 613 -17.80 -5.13 2.78
C ASP A 613 -17.32 -3.99 3.68
N ALA A 614 -17.52 -4.12 5.00
CA ALA A 614 -17.01 -3.17 5.99
C ALA A 614 -15.47 -3.09 5.99
N ALA A 615 -14.78 -4.24 5.95
CA ALA A 615 -13.31 -4.28 5.90
C ALA A 615 -12.79 -3.73 4.57
N ARG A 616 -13.41 -4.09 3.43
CA ARG A 616 -13.10 -3.54 2.11
C ARG A 616 -13.28 -2.03 2.05
N SER A 617 -14.36 -1.51 2.64
CA SER A 617 -14.64 -0.07 2.69
C SER A 617 -13.62 0.70 3.54
N ALA A 618 -13.20 0.14 4.66
CA ALA A 618 -12.21 0.73 5.57
C ALA A 618 -10.76 0.66 5.05
N SER A 619 -10.47 -0.24 4.12
CA SER A 619 -9.13 -0.46 3.54
C SER A 619 -8.77 0.52 2.42
N ASP A 620 -7.48 0.74 2.23
CA ASP A 620 -6.92 1.53 1.12
C ASP A 620 -6.67 0.69 -0.13
N ILE A 621 -6.41 -0.62 0.08
CA ILE A 621 -6.12 -1.60 -0.96
C ILE A 621 -6.96 -2.85 -0.70
N VAL A 622 -7.63 -3.34 -1.74
CA VAL A 622 -8.44 -4.55 -1.71
C VAL A 622 -7.77 -5.60 -2.59
N LEU A 623 -7.47 -6.76 -2.02
CA LEU A 623 -6.97 -7.89 -2.78
C LEU A 623 -8.13 -8.60 -3.46
N THR A 624 -7.94 -9.04 -4.70
CA THR A 624 -8.87 -9.90 -5.45
C THR A 624 -8.42 -11.35 -5.45
N GLU A 625 -7.15 -11.58 -5.12
CA GLU A 625 -6.58 -12.90 -4.94
C GLU A 625 -6.13 -13.08 -3.48
N PRO A 626 -6.35 -14.24 -2.86
CA PRO A 626 -6.00 -14.46 -1.47
C PRO A 626 -4.52 -14.83 -1.30
N GLY A 627 -3.87 -14.30 -0.26
CA GLY A 627 -2.55 -14.73 0.19
C GLY A 627 -1.53 -13.60 0.34
N LEU A 628 -0.52 -13.85 1.18
CA LEU A 628 0.55 -12.89 1.46
C LEU A 628 1.43 -12.60 0.22
N SER A 629 1.54 -13.54 -0.71
CA SER A 629 2.40 -13.44 -1.90
C SER A 629 1.97 -12.30 -2.83
N VAL A 630 0.66 -12.05 -2.93
CA VAL A 630 0.06 -10.92 -3.66
C VAL A 630 0.53 -9.61 -3.04
N ILE A 631 0.51 -9.49 -1.71
CA ILE A 631 0.95 -8.29 -0.99
C ILE A 631 2.43 -8.01 -1.26
N VAL A 632 3.30 -9.01 -1.15
CA VAL A 632 4.74 -8.82 -1.39
C VAL A 632 5.03 -8.47 -2.86
N SER A 633 4.28 -9.05 -3.80
CA SER A 633 4.36 -8.70 -5.21
C SER A 633 3.90 -7.26 -5.47
N ALA A 634 2.82 -6.83 -4.82
CA ALA A 634 2.33 -5.46 -4.86
C ALA A 634 3.36 -4.48 -4.28
N VAL A 635 4.00 -4.80 -3.16
CA VAL A 635 5.09 -3.98 -2.57
C VAL A 635 6.24 -3.79 -3.55
N LEU A 636 6.68 -4.85 -4.24
CA LEU A 636 7.73 -4.76 -5.24
C LEU A 636 7.34 -3.87 -6.42
N THR A 637 6.12 -4.04 -6.93
CA THR A 637 5.59 -3.23 -8.03
C THR A 637 5.46 -1.77 -7.61
N SER A 638 4.91 -1.49 -6.43
CA SER A 638 4.80 -0.16 -5.84
C SER A 638 6.16 0.50 -5.66
N ARG A 639 7.18 -0.22 -5.17
CA ARG A 639 8.55 0.30 -5.10
C ARG A 639 9.12 0.62 -6.47
N ALA A 640 8.84 -0.19 -7.49
CA ALA A 640 9.30 0.09 -8.86
C ALA A 640 8.62 1.34 -9.45
N ILE A 641 7.34 1.58 -9.15
CA ILE A 641 6.60 2.78 -9.55
C ILE A 641 7.17 4.00 -8.81
N PHE A 642 7.34 3.89 -7.49
CA PHE A 642 7.90 4.94 -6.65
C PHE A 642 9.31 5.36 -7.08
N GLN A 643 10.17 4.41 -7.50
CA GLN A 643 11.47 4.74 -8.06
C GLN A 643 11.36 5.61 -9.33
N ARG A 644 10.40 5.35 -10.22
CA ARG A 644 10.22 6.17 -11.44
C ARG A 644 9.86 7.60 -11.07
N MET A 645 8.96 7.77 -10.10
CA MET A 645 8.56 9.08 -9.60
C MET A 645 9.76 9.85 -9.01
N LYS A 646 10.52 9.22 -8.11
CA LYS A 646 11.73 9.81 -7.52
C LYS A 646 12.78 10.18 -8.55
N ASN A 647 13.06 9.28 -9.50
CA ASN A 647 14.02 9.52 -10.58
C ASN A 647 13.60 10.69 -11.48
N TYR A 648 12.29 10.79 -11.75
CA TYR A 648 11.72 11.92 -12.48
C TYR A 648 11.84 13.24 -11.71
N THR A 649 11.58 13.24 -10.40
CA THR A 649 11.77 14.44 -9.58
C THR A 649 13.22 14.91 -9.59
N ILE A 650 14.20 13.99 -9.48
CA ILE A 650 15.63 14.32 -9.59
C ILE A 650 15.92 14.96 -10.95
N TYR A 651 15.38 14.37 -12.02
CA TYR A 651 15.51 14.89 -13.38
C TYR A 651 14.94 16.30 -13.53
N ALA A 652 13.69 16.52 -13.13
CA ALA A 652 13.03 17.82 -13.23
C ALA A 652 13.80 18.91 -12.47
N VAL A 653 14.20 18.63 -11.23
CA VAL A 653 15.00 19.55 -10.42
C VAL A 653 16.37 19.83 -11.07
N SER A 654 17.02 18.80 -11.62
CA SER A 654 18.32 18.95 -12.26
C SER A 654 18.26 19.79 -13.54
N ILE A 655 17.22 19.63 -14.36
CA ILE A 655 17.02 20.48 -15.54
C ILE A 655 16.75 21.93 -15.15
N THR A 656 15.88 22.17 -14.16
CA THR A 656 15.62 23.54 -13.69
C THR A 656 16.91 24.23 -13.28
N ILE A 657 17.74 23.56 -12.46
CA ILE A 657 19.03 24.12 -12.03
C ILE A 657 19.98 24.31 -13.20
N ARG A 658 20.02 23.38 -14.16
CA ARG A 658 20.85 23.51 -15.36
C ARG A 658 20.47 24.75 -16.18
N ILE A 659 19.18 24.92 -16.47
CA ILE A 659 18.70 26.02 -17.32
C ILE A 659 18.96 27.34 -16.61
N VAL A 660 18.56 27.45 -15.34
CA VAL A 660 18.74 28.68 -14.56
C VAL A 660 20.21 29.03 -14.45
N LEU A 661 21.07 28.11 -13.98
CA LEU A 661 22.49 28.41 -13.78
C LEU A 661 23.26 28.52 -15.10
N GLY A 662 22.92 27.70 -16.10
CA GLY A 662 23.63 27.66 -17.38
C GLY A 662 23.46 28.96 -18.17
N PHE A 663 22.22 29.40 -18.38
CA PHE A 663 21.97 30.65 -19.10
C PHE A 663 22.35 31.87 -18.27
N LEU A 664 22.18 31.84 -16.94
CA LEU A 664 22.72 32.84 -16.02
C LEU A 664 24.23 33.04 -16.22
N LEU A 665 25.01 31.95 -16.19
CA LEU A 665 26.46 32.04 -16.35
C LEU A 665 26.86 32.59 -17.72
N VAL A 666 26.17 32.14 -18.78
CA VAL A 666 26.46 32.59 -20.15
C VAL A 666 26.15 34.08 -20.32
N ALA A 667 25.00 34.53 -19.83
CA ALA A 667 24.58 35.94 -19.89
C ALA A 667 25.46 36.85 -19.04
N LEU A 668 25.88 36.41 -17.85
CA LEU A 668 26.67 37.23 -16.95
C LEU A 668 28.14 37.36 -17.36
N ILE A 669 28.77 36.28 -17.83
CA ILE A 669 30.20 36.26 -18.14
C ILE A 669 30.47 36.82 -19.53
N TRP A 670 29.75 36.35 -20.55
CA TRP A 670 30.00 36.72 -21.95
C TRP A 670 29.03 37.74 -22.52
N GLN A 671 28.08 38.23 -21.71
CA GLN A 671 27.07 39.16 -22.19
C GLN A 671 26.34 38.60 -23.43
N PHE A 672 26.03 37.30 -23.40
CA PHE A 672 25.38 36.61 -24.50
C PHE A 672 23.92 36.36 -24.15
N ASP A 673 23.01 36.78 -25.02
CA ASP A 673 21.57 36.70 -24.80
C ASP A 673 20.99 35.56 -25.62
N PHE A 674 20.57 34.50 -24.94
CA PHE A 674 20.05 33.30 -25.60
C PHE A 674 18.61 33.50 -26.06
N SER A 675 18.24 32.85 -27.17
CA SER A 675 16.89 32.95 -27.74
C SER A 675 15.80 32.30 -26.87
N PRO A 676 14.79 33.04 -26.36
CA PRO A 676 13.69 32.47 -25.60
C PRO A 676 12.90 31.40 -26.37
N PHE A 677 12.71 31.64 -27.68
CA PHE A 677 12.04 30.68 -28.57
C PHE A 677 12.76 29.32 -28.63
N MET A 678 14.09 29.29 -28.56
CA MET A 678 14.84 28.03 -28.57
C MET A 678 14.67 27.24 -27.27
N VAL A 679 14.53 27.93 -26.14
CA VAL A 679 14.19 27.30 -24.86
C VAL A 679 12.78 26.72 -24.91
N LEU A 680 11.83 27.41 -25.54
CA LEU A 680 10.49 26.90 -25.77
C LEU A 680 10.52 25.60 -26.59
N ILE A 681 11.31 25.53 -27.66
CA ILE A 681 11.48 24.28 -28.43
C ILE A 681 12.07 23.16 -27.57
N ILE A 682 13.06 23.46 -26.72
CA ILE A 682 13.62 22.48 -25.76
C ILE A 682 12.52 21.99 -24.81
N ALA A 683 11.69 22.89 -24.27
CA ALA A 683 10.60 22.53 -23.37
C ALA A 683 9.56 21.62 -24.06
N ILE A 684 9.15 21.95 -25.29
CA ILE A 684 8.21 21.12 -26.08
C ILE A 684 8.79 19.72 -26.34
N LEU A 685 10.05 19.63 -26.78
CA LEU A 685 10.70 18.35 -27.03
C LEU A 685 10.85 17.52 -25.74
N ASN A 686 11.20 18.17 -24.63
CA ASN A 686 11.29 17.52 -23.33
C ASN A 686 9.93 16.96 -22.90
N ASP A 687 8.89 17.80 -22.87
CA ASP A 687 7.52 17.43 -22.49
C ASP A 687 6.94 16.33 -23.38
N GLY A 688 7.24 16.34 -24.69
CA GLY A 688 6.82 15.27 -25.60
C GLY A 688 7.47 13.92 -25.27
N THR A 689 8.74 13.92 -24.84
CA THR A 689 9.47 12.68 -24.52
C THR A 689 9.24 12.17 -23.11
N ILE A 690 8.88 13.05 -22.17
CA ILE A 690 8.88 12.72 -20.73
C ILE A 690 7.82 11.71 -20.34
N MET A 691 6.71 11.64 -21.10
CA MET A 691 5.65 10.65 -20.86
C MET A 691 6.15 9.21 -20.97
N THR A 692 7.26 8.96 -21.65
CA THR A 692 7.87 7.63 -21.73
C THR A 692 8.46 7.14 -20.40
N ILE A 693 8.79 8.05 -19.46
CA ILE A 693 9.30 7.69 -18.12
C ILE A 693 8.25 6.92 -17.32
N SER A 694 6.97 7.27 -17.44
CA SER A 694 5.88 6.58 -16.75
C SER A 694 5.83 5.07 -17.11
N LYS A 695 6.23 4.74 -18.34
CA LYS A 695 6.25 3.39 -18.92
C LYS A 695 7.62 2.69 -18.83
N ASP A 696 8.63 3.33 -18.24
CA ASP A 696 9.99 2.79 -18.17
C ASP A 696 10.10 1.55 -17.26
N ARG A 697 11.17 0.77 -17.42
CA ARG A 697 11.46 -0.44 -16.65
C ARG A 697 12.62 -0.19 -15.68
N VAL A 698 12.29 0.34 -14.50
CA VAL A 698 13.23 0.60 -13.40
C VAL A 698 13.21 -0.55 -12.39
N LYS A 699 14.37 -0.85 -11.78
CA LYS A 699 14.48 -1.86 -10.72
C LYS A 699 13.91 -1.32 -9.39
N PRO A 700 13.13 -2.12 -8.63
CA PRO A 700 12.63 -1.70 -7.33
C PRO A 700 13.76 -1.53 -6.32
N SER A 701 13.54 -0.69 -5.31
CA SER A 701 14.44 -0.59 -4.16
C SER A 701 14.34 -1.87 -3.30
N PRO A 702 15.47 -2.47 -2.88
CA PRO A 702 15.43 -3.65 -2.01
C PRO A 702 14.98 -3.29 -0.59
N VAL A 703 15.24 -2.06 -0.15
CA VAL A 703 14.80 -1.55 1.15
C VAL A 703 13.61 -0.60 0.98
N PRO A 704 12.77 -0.43 2.02
CA PRO A 704 11.71 0.57 2.03
C PRO A 704 12.28 1.96 1.68
N ASP A 705 11.61 2.67 0.77
CA ASP A 705 12.02 4.01 0.33
C ASP A 705 10.88 4.99 0.57
N SER A 706 11.23 6.20 1.01
CA SER A 706 10.29 7.28 1.32
C SER A 706 10.77 8.59 0.69
N TRP A 707 9.91 9.61 0.65
CA TRP A 707 10.24 10.92 0.07
C TRP A 707 11.30 11.67 0.89
N LYS A 708 12.56 11.37 0.62
CA LYS A 708 13.70 12.13 1.16
C LYS A 708 14.01 13.32 0.26
N LEU A 709 13.15 14.35 0.31
CA LEU A 709 13.25 15.53 -0.57
C LEU A 709 14.63 16.19 -0.55
N LYS A 710 15.29 16.24 0.60
CA LYS A 710 16.65 16.78 0.72
C LYS A 710 17.67 16.02 -0.13
N GLU A 711 17.60 14.68 -0.15
CA GLU A 711 18.50 13.85 -0.97
C GLU A 711 18.21 14.03 -2.46
N ILE A 712 16.93 14.14 -2.82
CA ILE A 712 16.46 14.36 -4.18
C ILE A 712 16.94 15.72 -4.70
N PHE A 713 16.74 16.79 -3.93
CA PHE A 713 17.18 18.14 -4.28
C PHE A 713 18.70 18.24 -4.35
N ALA A 714 19.43 17.68 -3.39
CA ALA A 714 20.90 17.68 -3.43
C ALA A 714 21.45 16.96 -4.67
N THR A 715 20.87 15.80 -5.01
CA THR A 715 21.25 15.05 -6.22
C THR A 715 20.94 15.85 -7.48
N GLY A 716 19.74 16.44 -7.57
CA GLY A 716 19.34 17.24 -8.72
C GLY A 716 20.21 18.48 -8.91
N VAL A 717 20.48 19.22 -7.83
CA VAL A 717 21.32 20.43 -7.87
C VAL A 717 22.72 20.13 -8.37
N VAL A 718 23.40 19.09 -7.87
CA VAL A 718 24.78 18.81 -8.31
C VAL A 718 24.85 18.34 -9.76
N LEU A 719 23.93 17.48 -10.20
CA LEU A 719 23.85 17.08 -11.60
C LEU A 719 23.57 18.29 -12.50
N GLY A 720 22.63 19.15 -12.10
CA GLY A 720 22.28 20.37 -12.82
C GLY A 720 23.43 21.37 -12.88
N THR A 721 24.14 21.59 -11.76
CA THR A 721 25.30 22.48 -11.70
C THR A 721 26.44 21.98 -12.57
N TYR A 722 26.75 20.68 -12.56
CA TYR A 722 27.76 20.12 -13.46
C TYR A 722 27.38 20.36 -14.93
N MET A 723 26.13 20.08 -15.30
CA MET A 723 25.66 20.31 -16.68
C MET A 723 25.71 21.79 -17.06
N ALA A 724 25.36 22.70 -16.16
CA ALA A 724 25.46 24.15 -16.37
C ALA A 724 26.92 24.59 -16.60
N LEU A 725 27.85 24.11 -15.76
CA LEU A 725 29.27 24.40 -15.91
C LEU A 725 29.84 23.86 -17.21
N MET A 726 29.42 22.66 -17.64
CA MET A 726 29.83 22.08 -18.92
C MET A 726 29.21 22.80 -20.12
N THR A 727 28.00 23.38 -19.97
CA THR A 727 27.41 24.26 -20.98
C THR A 727 28.18 25.59 -21.05
N ALA A 728 28.56 26.19 -19.92
CA ALA A 728 29.40 27.39 -19.90
C ALA A 728 30.82 27.13 -20.44
N ALA A 729 31.42 25.98 -20.12
CA ALA A 729 32.71 25.56 -20.65
C ALA A 729 32.66 25.32 -22.16
N PHE A 730 31.57 24.72 -22.65
CA PHE A 730 31.35 24.59 -24.10
C PHE A 730 31.33 25.96 -24.77
N PHE A 731 30.56 26.90 -24.21
CA PHE A 731 30.47 28.26 -24.71
C PHE A 731 31.84 28.96 -24.71
N PHE A 732 32.58 28.87 -23.61
CA PHE A 732 33.95 29.39 -23.49
C PHE A 732 34.89 28.87 -24.58
N ILE A 733 34.88 27.55 -24.82
CA ILE A 733 35.79 26.91 -25.79
C ILE A 733 35.42 27.31 -27.22
N VAL A 734 34.14 27.55 -27.52
CA VAL A 734 33.69 27.95 -28.86
C VAL A 734 33.88 29.46 -29.11
N HIS A 735 33.66 30.30 -28.09
CA HIS A 735 33.70 31.76 -28.22
C HIS A 735 35.12 32.34 -28.04
N ASP A 736 35.83 31.93 -26.98
CA ASP A 736 37.12 32.56 -26.59
C ASP A 736 38.35 31.80 -27.11
N THR A 737 38.18 30.56 -27.60
CA THR A 737 39.29 29.69 -28.01
C THR A 737 39.08 29.11 -29.41
N ASN A 738 40.17 28.83 -30.13
CA ASN A 738 40.14 28.16 -31.45
C ASN A 738 40.29 26.63 -31.35
N PHE A 739 39.99 26.03 -30.21
CA PHE A 739 40.29 24.62 -29.97
C PHE A 739 39.54 23.68 -30.93
N PHE A 740 38.24 23.93 -31.15
CA PHE A 740 37.43 23.10 -32.02
C PHE A 740 37.80 23.27 -33.50
N THR A 741 38.12 24.50 -33.92
CA THR A 741 38.54 24.81 -35.30
C THR A 741 39.91 24.21 -35.61
N GLU A 742 40.86 24.25 -34.67
CA GLU A 742 42.19 23.63 -34.83
C GLU A 742 42.17 22.10 -34.76
N THR A 743 41.36 21.51 -33.87
CA THR A 743 41.36 20.06 -33.64
C THR A 743 40.52 19.29 -34.67
N PHE A 744 39.37 19.84 -35.06
CA PHE A 744 38.40 19.17 -35.93
C PHE A 744 38.28 19.78 -37.33
N GLY A 745 38.97 20.89 -37.61
CA GLY A 745 38.99 21.52 -38.94
C GLY A 745 37.67 22.17 -39.35
N VAL A 746 36.81 22.53 -38.38
CA VAL A 746 35.51 23.16 -38.62
C VAL A 746 35.62 24.67 -38.80
N VAL A 747 34.63 25.27 -39.48
CA VAL A 747 34.56 26.73 -39.72
C VAL A 747 34.37 27.49 -38.39
N PRO A 748 35.08 28.59 -38.12
CA PRO A 748 34.87 29.39 -36.91
C PRO A 748 33.46 29.98 -36.88
N ILE A 749 32.78 29.83 -35.74
CA ILE A 749 31.41 30.34 -35.50
C ILE A 749 31.36 31.43 -34.41
N SER A 750 32.52 31.82 -33.85
CA SER A 750 32.65 32.82 -32.79
C SER A 750 32.04 34.18 -33.17
N ASP A 751 32.08 34.53 -34.45
CA ASP A 751 31.73 35.86 -34.94
C ASP A 751 30.22 36.03 -35.20
N SER A 752 29.44 34.95 -35.10
CA SER A 752 28.00 34.96 -35.38
C SER A 752 27.18 34.42 -34.21
N GLU A 753 26.46 35.32 -33.54
CA GLU A 753 25.55 34.98 -32.44
C GLU A 753 24.49 33.93 -32.84
N GLU A 754 24.03 33.96 -34.09
CA GLU A 754 23.02 33.02 -34.59
C GLU A 754 23.54 31.58 -34.69
N HIS A 755 24.80 31.40 -35.10
CA HIS A 755 25.43 30.09 -35.15
C HIS A 755 25.77 29.58 -33.74
N LEU A 756 26.16 30.47 -32.82
CA LEU A 756 26.37 30.14 -31.41
C LEU A 756 25.07 29.70 -30.73
N ASN A 757 23.94 30.36 -31.01
CA ASN A 757 22.62 29.95 -30.54
C ASN A 757 22.27 28.53 -31.01
N SER A 758 22.48 28.20 -32.28
CA SER A 758 22.29 26.84 -32.83
C SER A 758 23.12 25.79 -32.10
N ALA A 759 24.40 26.09 -31.88
CA ALA A 759 25.33 25.18 -31.23
C ALA A 759 24.97 24.94 -29.76
N LEU A 760 24.65 26.01 -29.03
CA LEU A 760 24.26 25.94 -27.63
C LEU A 760 22.91 25.24 -27.44
N TYR A 761 21.93 25.52 -28.32
CA TYR A 761 20.64 24.82 -28.35
C TYR A 761 20.82 23.30 -28.47
N LEU A 762 21.62 22.85 -29.44
CA LEU A 762 21.84 21.42 -29.68
C LEU A 762 22.54 20.75 -28.48
N GLN A 763 23.57 21.40 -27.94
CA GLN A 763 24.29 20.90 -26.77
C GLN A 763 23.39 20.78 -25.53
N VAL A 764 22.54 21.78 -25.31
CA VAL A 764 21.60 21.76 -24.19
C VAL A 764 20.56 20.65 -24.39
N SER A 765 19.96 20.54 -25.57
CA SER A 765 18.96 19.52 -25.89
C SER A 765 19.49 18.09 -25.68
N ILE A 766 20.66 17.75 -26.24
CA ILE A 766 21.24 16.39 -26.14
C ILE A 766 21.47 15.98 -24.69
N ILE A 767 22.19 16.81 -23.92
CA ILE A 767 22.54 16.43 -22.55
C ILE A 767 21.29 16.43 -21.65
N SER A 768 20.31 17.31 -21.90
CA SER A 768 19.08 17.37 -21.09
C SER A 768 18.31 16.06 -21.23
N GLN A 769 18.16 15.55 -22.46
CA GLN A 769 17.52 14.26 -22.67
C GLN A 769 18.41 13.07 -22.24
N ALA A 770 19.74 13.17 -22.38
CA ALA A 770 20.65 12.13 -21.93
C ALA A 770 20.62 11.94 -20.39
N LEU A 771 20.34 13.02 -19.64
CA LEU A 771 20.20 12.98 -18.19
C LEU A 771 19.13 11.97 -17.73
N ILE A 772 18.07 11.73 -18.52
CA ILE A 772 17.04 10.74 -18.19
C ILE A 772 17.66 9.35 -17.98
N PHE A 773 18.68 8.98 -18.77
CA PHE A 773 19.37 7.69 -18.63
C PHE A 773 20.23 7.60 -17.37
N VAL A 774 20.75 8.73 -16.89
CA VAL A 774 21.54 8.81 -15.65
C VAL A 774 20.62 8.72 -14.43
N THR A 775 19.53 9.51 -14.42
CA THR A 775 18.62 9.60 -13.26
C THR A 775 17.79 8.34 -13.09
N ARG A 776 17.41 7.65 -14.19
CA ARG A 776 16.69 6.38 -14.10
C ARG A 776 17.52 5.23 -13.52
N SER A 777 18.84 5.28 -13.69
CA SER A 777 19.72 4.16 -13.42
C SER A 777 20.28 4.22 -12.00
N ARG A 778 20.24 3.10 -11.28
CA ARG A 778 20.91 3.01 -9.98
C ARG A 778 22.39 2.70 -10.12
N SER A 779 22.75 1.82 -11.06
CA SER A 779 24.10 1.55 -11.50
C SER A 779 24.49 2.48 -12.66
N TRP A 780 25.47 2.07 -13.47
CA TRP A 780 25.84 2.79 -14.68
C TRP A 780 24.68 2.79 -15.67
N SER A 781 24.46 3.95 -16.29
CA SER A 781 23.39 4.18 -17.26
C SER A 781 23.41 3.21 -18.43
N PHE A 782 24.60 2.82 -18.91
CA PHE A 782 24.78 1.87 -20.01
C PHE A 782 24.51 0.41 -19.63
N VAL A 783 24.63 0.06 -18.33
CA VAL A 783 24.38 -1.31 -17.84
C VAL A 783 22.89 -1.57 -17.69
N GLU A 784 22.14 -0.57 -17.22
CA GLU A 784 20.70 -0.67 -17.03
C GLU A 784 19.95 -0.32 -18.31
N ARG A 785 19.58 -1.35 -19.08
CA ARG A 785 18.91 -1.17 -20.39
C ARG A 785 17.65 -0.28 -20.30
N PRO A 786 17.52 0.74 -21.18
CA PRO A 786 16.31 1.55 -21.28
C PRO A 786 15.14 0.77 -21.86
N GLY A 787 13.92 1.19 -21.51
CA GLY A 787 12.72 0.76 -22.23
C GLY A 787 12.78 1.19 -23.69
N LEU A 788 12.22 0.37 -24.59
CA LEU A 788 12.23 0.66 -26.03
C LEU A 788 11.53 1.98 -26.37
N MET A 789 10.44 2.31 -25.66
CA MET A 789 9.73 3.58 -25.84
C MET A 789 10.60 4.78 -25.47
N LEU A 790 11.34 4.70 -24.35
CA LEU A 790 12.25 5.78 -23.92
C LEU A 790 13.38 5.99 -24.92
N LEU A 791 13.99 4.89 -25.40
CA LEU A 791 15.05 4.97 -26.42
C LEU A 791 14.52 5.55 -27.74
N GLY A 792 13.34 5.11 -28.19
CA GLY A 792 12.69 5.64 -29.39
C GLY A 792 12.37 7.14 -29.27
N ALA A 793 11.87 7.58 -28.11
CA ALA A 793 11.60 8.98 -27.84
C ALA A 793 12.88 9.83 -27.81
N PHE A 794 13.96 9.34 -27.19
CA PHE A 794 15.26 9.99 -27.22
C PHE A 794 15.76 10.18 -28.66
N ILE A 795 15.78 9.10 -29.46
CA ILE A 795 16.27 9.16 -30.84
C ILE A 795 15.43 10.13 -31.68
N ALA A 796 14.10 10.07 -31.56
CA ALA A 796 13.20 10.95 -32.30
C ALA A 796 13.42 12.43 -31.94
N ALA A 797 13.48 12.77 -30.65
CA ALA A 797 13.68 14.14 -30.21
C ALA A 797 15.07 14.67 -30.56
N GLN A 798 16.11 13.85 -30.41
CA GLN A 798 17.48 14.27 -30.78
C GLN A 798 17.67 14.40 -32.28
N MET A 799 16.99 13.58 -33.08
CA MET A 799 16.96 13.74 -34.52
C MET A 799 16.32 15.08 -34.90
N VAL A 800 15.17 15.43 -34.31
CA VAL A 800 14.52 16.73 -34.53
C VAL A 800 15.42 17.89 -34.09
N ALA A 801 16.01 17.82 -32.89
CA ALA A 801 16.91 18.86 -32.39
C ALA A 801 18.14 19.04 -33.29
N THR A 802 18.75 17.94 -33.76
CA THR A 802 19.89 17.99 -34.68
C THR A 802 19.49 18.61 -36.02
N LEU A 803 18.33 18.23 -36.57
CA LEU A 803 17.85 18.80 -37.83
C LEU A 803 17.56 20.30 -37.71
N ILE A 804 17.00 20.76 -36.59
CA ILE A 804 16.78 22.19 -36.33
C ILE A 804 18.13 22.91 -36.26
N ALA A 805 19.09 22.41 -35.49
CA ALA A 805 20.40 23.05 -35.35
C ALA A 805 21.20 23.14 -36.67
N VAL A 806 21.02 22.16 -37.56
CA VAL A 806 21.76 22.08 -38.82
C VAL A 806 21.10 22.89 -39.94
N TYR A 807 19.76 22.90 -40.03
CA TYR A 807 19.05 23.43 -41.19
C TYR A 807 18.14 24.64 -40.91
N ALA A 808 17.88 25.00 -39.65
CA ALA A 808 16.98 26.11 -39.36
C ALA A 808 17.65 27.46 -39.67
N HIS A 809 16.96 28.26 -40.47
CA HIS A 809 17.30 29.65 -40.76
C HIS A 809 16.10 30.51 -40.38
N TRP A 810 16.03 30.91 -39.10
CA TRP A 810 14.91 31.68 -38.55
C TRP A 810 15.41 32.96 -37.89
N ASP A 811 15.31 34.07 -38.63
CA ASP A 811 15.73 35.40 -38.17
C ASP A 811 15.02 35.80 -36.86
N PHE A 812 13.73 35.46 -36.72
CA PHE A 812 12.95 35.77 -35.52
C PHE A 812 13.44 35.01 -34.28
N ALA A 813 14.03 33.83 -34.46
CA ALA A 813 14.54 32.99 -33.37
C ALA A 813 16.05 33.15 -33.15
N ARG A 814 16.71 34.08 -33.85
CA ARG A 814 18.17 34.31 -33.83
C ARG A 814 18.97 33.02 -34.03
N ILE A 815 18.57 32.20 -35.01
CA ILE A 815 19.20 30.90 -35.30
C ILE A 815 19.57 30.76 -36.77
N ASN A 816 20.76 30.22 -37.02
CA ASN A 816 21.26 29.95 -38.35
C ASN A 816 21.96 28.58 -38.39
N GLY A 817 21.67 27.78 -39.42
CA GLY A 817 22.10 26.40 -39.52
C GLY A 817 23.62 26.25 -39.44
N VAL A 818 24.12 25.54 -38.41
CA VAL A 818 25.56 25.42 -38.12
C VAL A 818 26.27 24.34 -38.97
N GLY A 819 25.51 23.54 -39.72
CA GLY A 819 26.03 22.45 -40.54
C GLY A 819 26.30 21.15 -39.77
N TRP A 820 26.42 20.04 -40.51
CA TRP A 820 26.60 18.69 -39.93
C TRP A 820 27.95 18.48 -39.24
N GLU A 821 28.99 19.19 -39.68
CA GLU A 821 30.33 19.07 -39.10
C GLU A 821 30.33 19.54 -37.64
N TRP A 822 29.76 20.73 -37.39
CA TRP A 822 29.57 21.25 -36.04
C TRP A 822 28.60 20.42 -35.22
N ALA A 823 27.50 19.94 -35.81
CA ALA A 823 26.59 19.03 -35.12
C ALA A 823 27.32 17.77 -34.63
N GLY A 824 28.19 17.18 -35.45
CA GLY A 824 29.03 16.04 -35.07
C GLY A 824 29.97 16.34 -33.89
N VAL A 825 30.63 17.50 -33.90
CA VAL A 825 31.49 17.95 -32.79
C VAL A 825 30.68 18.14 -31.50
N ILE A 826 29.49 18.74 -31.58
CA ILE A 826 28.59 18.93 -30.44
C ILE A 826 28.13 17.57 -29.88
N TRP A 827 27.83 16.60 -30.74
CA TRP A 827 27.51 15.24 -30.31
C TRP A 827 28.67 14.57 -29.56
N ILE A 828 29.89 14.69 -30.08
CA ILE A 828 31.10 14.16 -29.41
C ILE A 828 31.27 14.82 -28.03
N TYR A 829 31.18 16.15 -27.96
CA TYR A 829 31.28 16.89 -26.71
C TYR A 829 30.21 16.45 -25.69
N SER A 830 28.98 16.30 -26.14
CA SER A 830 27.85 15.85 -25.32
C SER A 830 28.05 14.43 -24.79
N ILE A 831 28.57 13.51 -25.61
CA ILE A 831 28.89 12.13 -25.20
C ILE A 831 30.00 12.11 -24.15
N VAL A 832 31.06 12.91 -24.33
CA VAL A 832 32.16 13.02 -23.35
C VAL A 832 31.64 13.60 -22.03
N THR A 833 30.79 14.62 -22.11
CA THR A 833 30.17 15.24 -20.93
C THR A 833 29.19 14.31 -20.21
N TYR A 834 28.60 13.35 -20.91
CA TYR A 834 27.66 12.41 -20.34
C TYR A 834 28.30 11.39 -19.39
N ILE A 835 29.53 10.92 -19.69
CA ILE A 835 30.18 9.85 -18.93
C ILE A 835 30.40 10.21 -17.44
N PRO A 836 30.88 11.42 -17.08
CA PRO A 836 31.08 11.80 -15.67
C PRO A 836 29.79 11.96 -14.86
N LEU A 837 28.62 12.11 -15.49
CA LEU A 837 27.35 12.24 -14.78
C LEU A 837 27.05 11.01 -13.90
N ASP A 838 27.37 9.81 -14.38
CA ASP A 838 27.21 8.58 -13.60
C ASP A 838 28.16 8.56 -12.38
N ILE A 839 29.39 9.07 -12.54
CA ILE A 839 30.37 9.17 -11.45
C ILE A 839 29.86 10.13 -10.38
N LEU A 840 29.39 11.31 -10.78
CA LEU A 840 28.81 12.31 -9.86
C LEU A 840 27.59 11.77 -9.13
N LYS A 841 26.71 11.05 -9.83
CA LYS A 841 25.57 10.34 -9.23
C LYS A 841 26.01 9.37 -8.14
N PHE A 842 27.06 8.59 -8.37
CA PHE A 842 27.58 7.67 -7.34
C PHE A 842 28.18 8.41 -6.15
N LEU A 843 29.00 9.42 -6.40
CA LEU A 843 29.63 10.23 -5.34
C LEU A 843 28.60 10.86 -4.42
N ILE A 844 27.54 11.43 -4.99
CA ILE A 844 26.54 12.13 -4.19
C ILE A 844 25.67 11.16 -3.39
N ARG A 845 25.27 10.04 -4.01
CA ARG A 845 24.53 9.01 -3.30
C ARG A 845 25.37 8.46 -2.15
N MET A 846 26.65 8.20 -2.41
CA MET A 846 27.59 7.72 -1.39
C MET A 846 27.75 8.73 -0.23
N GLY A 847 27.83 10.03 -0.54
CA GLY A 847 27.91 11.09 0.45
C GLY A 847 26.62 11.28 1.27
N LEU A 848 25.45 11.19 0.63
CA LEU A 848 24.14 11.38 1.26
C LEU A 848 23.69 10.19 2.13
N THR A 849 24.03 8.96 1.72
CA THR A 849 23.54 7.76 2.43
C THR A 849 24.26 7.54 3.77
N GLY A 850 25.34 8.29 4.09
CA GLY A 850 26.12 8.12 5.33
C GLY A 850 26.91 6.80 5.43
N SER A 851 26.49 5.77 4.69
CA SER A 851 27.10 4.44 4.61
C SER A 851 28.58 4.46 4.24
N ALA A 852 29.09 5.48 3.54
CA ALA A 852 30.53 5.59 3.31
C ALA A 852 31.31 6.03 4.55
N TRP A 853 30.75 6.94 5.35
CA TRP A 853 31.31 7.28 6.65
C TRP A 853 31.21 6.09 7.60
N ASP A 854 30.06 5.42 7.64
CA ASP A 854 29.88 4.22 8.44
C ASP A 854 30.75 3.05 7.97
N ASN A 855 30.92 2.80 6.67
CA ASN A 855 31.82 1.75 6.17
C ASN A 855 33.29 2.13 6.34
N MET A 856 33.67 3.40 6.34
CA MET A 856 35.04 3.83 6.58
C MET A 856 35.39 3.81 8.08
N LEU A 857 34.43 4.16 8.95
CA LEU A 857 34.48 3.99 10.41
C LEU A 857 34.40 2.51 10.82
N GLN A 858 33.53 1.73 10.17
CA GLN A 858 33.40 0.30 10.35
C GLN A 858 34.60 -0.44 9.78
N ASN A 859 35.20 -0.07 8.65
CA ASN A 859 36.44 -0.70 8.19
C ASN A 859 37.64 -0.36 9.10
N LYS A 860 37.68 0.85 9.69
CA LYS A 860 38.66 1.18 10.74
C LYS A 860 38.42 0.42 12.05
N THR A 861 37.17 0.11 12.39
CA THR A 861 36.80 -0.67 13.59
C THR A 861 36.63 -2.18 13.34
N ALA A 862 36.63 -2.65 12.09
CA ALA A 862 36.53 -4.05 11.67
C ALA A 862 37.88 -4.76 11.81
N PHE A 863 38.98 -4.02 11.86
CA PHE A 863 40.26 -4.55 12.35
C PHE A 863 40.24 -4.82 13.86
N THR A 864 39.30 -4.27 14.62
CA THR A 864 39.25 -4.41 16.09
C THR A 864 38.01 -5.13 16.62
N THR A 865 36.92 -5.25 15.84
CA THR A 865 35.68 -5.92 16.26
C THR A 865 34.88 -6.43 15.05
N ARG A 866 35.11 -7.69 14.65
CA ARG A 866 34.18 -8.44 13.77
C ARG A 866 32.92 -8.78 14.57
N LYS A 867 31.81 -8.09 14.31
CA LYS A 867 30.50 -8.32 14.96
C LYS A 867 29.72 -9.55 14.47
N ASP A 868 30.13 -10.18 13.37
CA ASP A 868 29.43 -11.33 12.78
C ASP A 868 30.11 -12.66 13.11
N TYR A 869 30.11 -13.04 14.39
CA TYR A 869 30.26 -14.45 14.75
C TYR A 869 28.92 -15.17 14.61
N GLY A 870 28.88 -16.24 13.83
CA GLY A 870 27.81 -17.25 13.90
C GLY A 870 26.74 -17.23 12.80
N LYS A 871 26.74 -16.31 11.84
CA LYS A 871 25.78 -16.38 10.71
C LYS A 871 26.00 -17.61 9.84
N GLY A 872 27.26 -17.88 9.48
CA GLY A 872 27.63 -19.09 8.73
C GLY A 872 27.45 -20.39 9.53
N GLU A 873 27.63 -20.36 10.85
CA GLU A 873 27.39 -21.53 11.70
C GLU A 873 25.90 -21.82 11.89
N ARG A 874 25.04 -20.79 11.95
CA ARG A 874 23.57 -20.95 11.98
C ARG A 874 23.04 -21.49 10.67
N GLU A 875 23.55 -21.03 9.53
CA GLU A 875 23.20 -21.57 8.21
C GLU A 875 23.66 -23.03 8.06
N ALA A 876 24.85 -23.37 8.56
CA ALA A 876 25.35 -24.75 8.56
C ALA A 876 24.55 -25.67 9.48
N GLN A 877 24.22 -25.23 10.70
CA GLN A 877 23.38 -25.99 11.64
C GLN A 877 21.96 -26.18 11.11
N TRP A 878 21.39 -25.16 10.46
CA TRP A 878 20.08 -25.25 9.81
C TRP A 878 20.09 -26.24 8.63
N ALA A 879 21.12 -26.19 7.77
CA ALA A 879 21.30 -27.16 6.69
C ALA A 879 21.50 -28.60 7.22
N GLN A 880 22.12 -28.75 8.39
CA GLN A 880 22.33 -30.04 9.03
C GLN A 880 21.03 -30.57 9.67
N ALA A 881 20.22 -29.70 10.27
CA ALA A 881 18.90 -30.04 10.83
C ALA A 881 17.85 -30.39 9.76
N GLN A 882 17.93 -29.76 8.58
CA GLN A 882 17.08 -30.14 7.44
C GLN A 882 17.44 -31.52 6.88
N ARG A 883 18.72 -31.89 6.89
CA ARG A 883 19.19 -33.19 6.37
C ARG A 883 18.83 -34.38 7.27
N THR A 884 18.67 -34.17 8.58
CA THR A 884 18.25 -35.23 9.51
C THR A 884 16.73 -35.46 9.53
N MET A 885 15.93 -34.48 9.09
CA MET A 885 14.45 -34.56 9.05
C MET A 885 13.89 -35.42 7.90
N HIS A 886 14.71 -35.89 6.96
CA HIS A 886 14.25 -36.65 5.78
C HIS A 886 14.66 -38.13 5.72
N GLY A 887 15.24 -38.70 6.79
CA GLY A 887 15.34 -40.16 6.95
C GLY A 887 16.11 -40.92 5.85
N LEU A 888 16.91 -40.26 5.02
CA LEU A 888 17.73 -40.90 3.99
C LEU A 888 19.18 -41.03 4.47
N GLN A 889 19.61 -42.25 4.78
CA GLN A 889 21.04 -42.58 4.90
C GLN A 889 21.69 -42.49 3.51
N SER A 890 22.75 -41.68 3.36
CA SER A 890 23.49 -41.62 2.10
C SER A 890 24.58 -42.68 2.04
N HIS A 891 24.60 -43.44 0.94
CA HIS A 891 25.71 -44.28 0.50
C HIS A 891 26.96 -43.41 0.28
N GLU A 892 28.10 -43.80 0.86
CA GLU A 892 29.39 -43.15 0.59
C GLU A 892 29.90 -43.50 -0.82
N ALA A 893 30.27 -42.47 -1.58
CA ALA A 893 31.10 -42.58 -2.78
C ALA A 893 32.51 -42.00 -2.49
N PRO A 894 33.58 -42.50 -3.14
CA PRO A 894 34.94 -42.43 -2.61
C PRO A 894 35.57 -41.04 -2.75
N LYS A 895 36.26 -40.61 -1.68
CA LYS A 895 37.01 -39.35 -1.59
C LYS A 895 38.40 -39.49 -2.23
N ASN A 896 38.74 -38.56 -3.12
CA ASN A 896 40.13 -38.29 -3.51
C ASN A 896 40.79 -37.44 -2.40
N ASN A 897 41.78 -38.02 -1.73
CA ASN A 897 42.64 -37.38 -0.74
C ASN A 897 43.73 -36.55 -1.44
N HIS A 898 43.84 -35.25 -1.13
CA HIS A 898 45.14 -34.56 -0.99
C HIS A 898 45.08 -33.08 -0.52
N HIS A 899 43.93 -32.53 -0.08
CA HIS A 899 43.88 -31.12 0.38
C HIS A 899 43.35 -30.87 1.81
N ASN A 900 42.95 -31.90 2.57
CA ASN A 900 42.29 -31.69 3.86
C ASN A 900 43.14 -31.91 5.13
N GLU A 901 44.38 -32.40 5.05
CA GLU A 901 45.17 -32.69 6.26
C GLU A 901 45.62 -31.43 7.03
N HIS A 902 45.80 -30.29 6.34
CA HIS A 902 46.20 -29.04 6.99
C HIS A 902 45.06 -28.38 7.78
N SER A 903 43.80 -28.61 7.40
CA SER A 903 42.63 -28.03 8.07
C SER A 903 42.32 -28.75 9.39
N GLU A 904 42.46 -30.09 9.42
CA GLU A 904 42.15 -30.88 10.62
C GLU A 904 43.17 -30.65 11.75
N MET A 905 44.46 -30.48 11.42
CA MET A 905 45.48 -30.13 12.42
C MET A 905 45.25 -28.73 13.02
N ALA A 906 44.84 -27.76 12.20
CA ALA A 906 44.50 -26.42 12.68
C ALA A 906 43.25 -26.43 13.59
N GLU A 907 42.26 -27.25 13.26
CA GLU A 907 41.04 -27.37 14.07
C GLU A 907 41.30 -28.09 15.40
N GLN A 908 42.15 -29.13 15.40
CA GLN A 908 42.58 -29.79 16.64
C GLN A 908 43.42 -28.88 17.53
N ALA A 909 44.29 -28.04 16.96
CA ALA A 909 45.05 -27.04 17.71
C ALA A 909 44.12 -25.99 18.36
N LYS A 910 43.09 -25.53 17.63
CA LYS A 910 42.07 -24.60 18.15
C LYS A 910 41.29 -25.21 19.32
N ARG A 911 40.83 -26.46 19.20
CA ARG A 911 40.11 -27.16 20.29
C ARG A 911 40.98 -27.37 21.53
N ARG A 912 42.29 -27.61 21.37
CA ARG A 912 43.23 -27.71 22.50
C ARG A 912 43.42 -26.37 23.21
N ALA A 913 43.51 -25.26 22.47
CA ALA A 913 43.62 -23.92 23.04
C ALA A 913 42.34 -23.51 23.80
N GLU A 914 41.17 -23.85 23.26
CA GLU A 914 39.88 -23.54 23.87
C GLU A 914 39.64 -24.33 25.16
N ASN A 915 40.00 -25.63 25.17
CA ASN A 915 39.97 -26.44 26.39
C ASN A 915 40.98 -25.97 27.46
N ALA A 916 42.13 -25.43 27.06
CA ALA A 916 43.08 -24.83 28.00
C ALA A 916 42.51 -23.55 28.64
N ARG A 917 41.86 -22.69 27.84
CA ARG A 917 41.21 -21.45 28.30
C ARG A 917 40.03 -21.71 29.24
N LEU A 918 39.23 -22.74 28.97
CA LEU A 918 38.11 -23.14 29.85
C LEU A 918 38.59 -23.68 31.20
N ARG A 919 39.77 -24.33 31.25
CA ARG A 919 40.39 -24.78 32.51
C ARG A 919 40.88 -23.61 33.38
N GLU A 920 41.39 -22.53 32.80
CA GLU A 920 41.78 -21.33 33.56
C GLU A 920 40.59 -20.62 34.21
N LEU A 921 39.43 -20.55 33.52
CA LEU A 921 38.21 -19.91 34.01
C LEU A 921 37.58 -20.59 35.24
N HIS A 922 37.87 -21.88 35.46
CA HIS A 922 37.42 -22.62 36.64
C HIS A 922 38.37 -22.56 37.84
N THR A 923 39.50 -21.86 37.70
CA THR A 923 40.37 -21.56 38.86
C THR A 923 39.92 -20.28 39.53
N LEU A 924 39.98 -20.25 40.87
CA LEU A 924 39.59 -19.08 41.67
C LEU A 924 40.37 -17.81 41.23
N LYS A 925 41.61 -17.98 40.80
CA LYS A 925 42.45 -16.91 40.23
C LYS A 925 41.89 -16.35 38.91
N GLY A 926 41.49 -17.22 37.98
CA GLY A 926 40.89 -16.80 36.70
C GLY A 926 39.54 -16.11 36.88
N HIS A 927 38.74 -16.53 37.87
CA HIS A 927 37.48 -15.87 38.19
C HIS A 927 37.70 -14.46 38.78
N VAL A 928 38.67 -14.30 39.68
CA VAL A 928 39.03 -13.00 40.26
C VAL A 928 39.59 -12.06 39.19
N GLU A 929 40.51 -12.51 38.33
CA GLU A 929 41.05 -11.68 37.25
C GLU A 929 39.98 -11.25 36.22
N SER A 930 39.04 -12.14 35.91
CA SER A 930 37.88 -11.85 35.04
C SER A 930 36.97 -10.77 35.63
N VAL A 931 36.65 -10.87 36.92
CA VAL A 931 35.78 -9.90 37.61
C VAL A 931 36.48 -8.54 37.78
N VAL A 932 37.79 -8.54 38.05
CA VAL A 932 38.59 -7.31 38.15
C VAL A 932 38.66 -6.58 36.80
N LYS A 933 38.84 -7.32 35.69
CA LYS A 933 38.76 -6.76 34.33
C LYS A 933 37.39 -6.21 33.98
N LEU A 934 36.31 -6.92 34.34
CA LEU A 934 34.94 -6.49 34.09
C LEU A 934 34.56 -5.23 34.88
N LYS A 935 35.17 -5.00 36.05
CA LYS A 935 34.98 -3.79 36.85
C LYS A 935 35.98 -2.66 36.54
N GLY A 936 36.87 -2.85 35.58
CA GLY A 936 37.82 -1.82 35.12
C GLY A 936 38.84 -1.38 36.18
N LEU A 937 39.16 -2.25 37.14
CA LEU A 937 40.14 -1.98 38.20
C LEU A 937 41.54 -2.42 37.75
N ASP A 938 42.55 -1.59 38.05
CA ASP A 938 43.92 -1.84 37.59
C ASP A 938 44.63 -2.86 38.49
N VAL A 939 45.01 -4.00 37.91
CA VAL A 939 45.46 -5.22 38.61
C VAL A 939 46.77 -5.00 39.38
N GLU A 940 47.58 -4.00 38.99
CA GLU A 940 48.89 -3.73 39.59
C GLU A 940 48.82 -3.08 40.99
N THR A 941 47.65 -2.58 41.42
CA THR A 941 47.51 -1.93 42.74
C THR A 941 47.16 -2.89 43.89
N MET A 942 46.81 -4.16 43.62
CA MET A 942 46.39 -5.12 44.66
C MET A 942 47.51 -6.03 45.20
N GLN A 943 48.78 -5.77 44.87
CA GLN A 943 49.92 -6.58 45.32
C GLN A 943 50.46 -6.21 46.72
N GLN A 944 49.60 -5.96 47.71
CA GLN A 944 50.03 -6.00 49.11
C GLN A 944 48.98 -6.68 50.01
N HIS A 945 49.43 -7.81 50.59
CA HIS A 945 48.83 -8.60 51.66
C HIS A 945 47.56 -9.38 51.33
N TYR A 946 47.68 -10.70 51.21
CA TYR A 946 47.04 -11.64 52.15
C TYR A 946 47.80 -12.97 52.15
N THR A 947 48.29 -13.35 53.33
CA THR A 947 48.62 -14.72 53.73
C THR A 947 47.39 -15.37 54.36
N VAL A 948 47.14 -16.61 53.95
CA VAL A 948 46.10 -17.59 54.35
C VAL A 948 44.67 -17.25 53.95
#